data_AF-A0A7W2BKB3-F1
#
_entry.id   AF-A0A7W2BKB3-F1
#
_cell.length_a   1.000
_cell.length_b   1.000
_cell.length_c   1.000
_cell.angle_alpha   90.00
_cell.angle_beta   90.00
_cell.angle_gamma   90.00
#
_symmetry.space_group_name_H-M   'P 1'
#
loop_
_entity.id
_entity.type
_entity.pdbx_description
1 polymer ?
#
loop_
_entity_poly.entity_id
_entity_poly.type
_entity_poly.pdbx_seq_one_letter_code
_entity_poly.pdbx_strand_id
1 'polypeptide(L)'
;MYRYDEFDAKFVNERVAQFRDQIARRLSGELTEDEFKPLRLMNGLYLQLHAYMLRVAVPYGTLNSRQMRMLGHIARKYDRGYGHFTTRQNIQFNWPSLEDIPAILDDLASVEMHAIQTSGNCIRNTSADHFAGAAADEVADPRVYAEIIRQWSTIHPEFTFLPRKFKICVIGAEKDRAAMKTHDIGLQVKKNADGAIGFGVFVGGGQGRTPMIAKPVNDFVGENDIIAYCEAIMRVYNMYGRRDNKYKARIKILVHETGIDELRRDIEAEFERIKDGVLRLPDESIRAIEAYFADPEFEKRPSTSKAFEDRRASDRAFAIFAERNLHAHKIPGYTSVTISVKPVGAPPGDATDAQMEAMADIGEKYSFDELRISHEQNVILPHVRLDDLPAVYDALVAAKLHSANAGLITDMIVCPGLDYCALANARSIPVAQRLSERFENIERQKDIGELKLKISGCINACGHHHVGHIGILGVDRKGEELYQITLGGSGDENTSIGKITGPGFTSDEIVDAVETVVDTYLKVRDRADESFIDAYRRLGDAPFKEALYGVLEQVMIRSSEHLRNQVSDQCGSAADFHAAALNAEYDGADTSLILRAMIGEVFAGQIAMVSSFGTESAILLSLVAEIDPALPVLFIDTGKLFPETIAYRDILVERLGLCAVRTVRPAAPSLKTADPYGALWMSDTDGCCALRKVAPLENALSPFRAWISGRKRFQGETRERLPIFEADAGRIKINPLAGWSKQEIADYAARENLPAHPLLAKGYRSVGCAPCTQKTPEGADDRAGRWAGQDKTECGIHLSHFRGAGI
;
A
#
# COMPACT_ATOMS: atom_id res chain seq x y z
N MET A 1 -17.88 29.48 -6.15
CA MET A 1 -16.45 29.09 -6.07
C MET A 1 -15.60 30.21 -5.47
N TYR A 2 -14.55 29.87 -4.70
CA TYR A 2 -13.56 30.83 -4.21
C TYR A 2 -12.87 31.57 -5.36
N ARG A 3 -12.64 32.88 -5.19
CA ARG A 3 -11.92 33.74 -6.14
C ARG A 3 -10.77 34.40 -5.43
N TYR A 4 -9.62 34.47 -6.10
CA TYR A 4 -8.43 35.07 -5.49
C TYR A 4 -8.64 36.56 -5.24
N ASP A 5 -8.26 37.00 -4.05
CA ASP A 5 -8.11 38.42 -3.76
C ASP A 5 -6.72 38.93 -4.20
N GLU A 6 -6.43 40.20 -3.91
CA GLU A 6 -5.14 40.80 -4.25
C GLU A 6 -3.96 40.11 -3.53
N PHE A 7 -4.19 39.61 -2.32
CA PHE A 7 -3.18 38.89 -1.55
C PHE A 7 -2.87 37.54 -2.19
N ASP A 8 -3.89 36.74 -2.51
CA ASP A 8 -3.75 35.44 -3.17
C ASP A 8 -3.03 35.58 -4.52
N ALA A 9 -3.48 36.54 -5.34
CA ALA A 9 -2.89 36.80 -6.65
C ALA A 9 -1.42 37.21 -6.54
N LYS A 10 -1.09 38.13 -5.62
CA LYS A 10 0.29 38.55 -5.38
C LYS A 10 1.14 37.39 -4.87
N PHE A 11 0.63 36.63 -3.91
CA PHE A 11 1.31 35.47 -3.34
C PHE A 11 1.66 34.44 -4.42
N VAL A 12 0.70 34.05 -5.27
CA VAL A 12 0.97 33.08 -6.36
C VAL A 12 2.01 33.63 -7.32
N ASN A 13 1.92 34.90 -7.75
CA ASN A 13 2.91 35.51 -8.64
C ASN A 13 4.33 35.54 -8.03
N GLU A 14 4.46 35.87 -6.74
CA GLU A 14 5.75 35.83 -6.03
C GLU A 14 6.30 34.41 -5.95
N ARG A 15 5.44 33.39 -5.76
CA ARG A 15 5.82 31.98 -5.79
C ARG A 15 6.33 31.56 -7.17
N VAL A 16 5.68 32.01 -8.25
CA VAL A 16 6.13 31.77 -9.62
C VAL A 16 7.49 32.42 -9.87
N ALA A 17 7.67 33.67 -9.48
CA ALA A 17 8.96 34.37 -9.61
C ALA A 17 10.08 33.66 -8.85
N GLN A 18 9.81 33.20 -7.61
CA GLN A 18 10.80 32.43 -6.85
C GLN A 18 11.18 31.13 -7.55
N PHE A 19 10.20 30.35 -8.03
CA PHE A 19 10.53 29.07 -8.65
C PHE A 19 11.20 29.23 -10.02
N ARG A 20 10.89 30.30 -10.76
CA ARG A 20 11.62 30.70 -11.97
C ARG A 20 13.11 30.91 -11.71
N ASP A 21 13.47 31.64 -10.65
CA ASP A 21 14.87 31.81 -10.23
C ASP A 21 15.52 30.45 -9.90
N GLN A 22 14.83 29.59 -9.16
CA GLN A 22 15.32 28.25 -8.81
C GLN A 22 15.54 27.37 -10.05
N ILE A 23 14.68 27.47 -11.07
CA ILE A 23 14.85 26.79 -12.36
C ILE A 23 16.04 27.38 -13.12
N ALA A 24 16.19 28.71 -13.19
CA ALA A 24 17.31 29.35 -13.86
C ALA A 24 18.66 28.89 -13.28
N ARG A 25 18.75 28.81 -11.94
CA ARG A 25 19.93 28.30 -11.23
C ARG A 25 20.16 26.80 -11.45
N ARG A 26 19.08 26.02 -11.61
CA ARG A 26 19.19 24.60 -11.99
C ARG A 26 19.73 24.44 -13.41
N LEU A 27 19.33 25.31 -14.34
CA LEU A 27 19.78 25.30 -15.74
C LEU A 27 21.22 25.82 -15.88
N SER A 28 21.63 26.82 -15.09
CA SER A 28 23.01 27.33 -15.09
C SER A 28 24.01 26.38 -14.41
N GLY A 29 23.53 25.43 -13.61
CA GLY A 29 24.35 24.49 -12.84
C GLY A 29 24.73 24.99 -11.44
N GLU A 30 24.26 26.17 -11.02
CA GLU A 30 24.41 26.69 -9.66
C GLU A 30 23.62 25.90 -8.61
N LEU A 31 22.59 25.18 -9.04
CA LEU A 31 21.78 24.30 -8.21
C LEU A 31 21.88 22.87 -8.75
N THR A 32 22.35 21.93 -7.92
CA THR A 32 22.40 20.51 -8.28
C THR A 32 21.00 19.89 -8.32
N GLU A 33 20.84 18.72 -8.96
CA GLU A 33 19.54 18.02 -8.95
C GLU A 33 19.10 17.64 -7.53
N ASP A 34 20.02 17.27 -6.64
CA ASP A 34 19.67 16.89 -5.27
C ASP A 34 19.18 18.07 -4.44
N GLU A 35 19.76 19.26 -4.63
CA GLU A 35 19.30 20.51 -4.02
C GLU A 35 17.98 21.01 -4.65
N PHE A 36 17.81 20.80 -5.96
CA PHE A 36 16.61 21.20 -6.68
C PHE A 36 15.41 20.31 -6.38
N LYS A 37 15.64 19.01 -6.18
CA LYS A 37 14.61 17.99 -5.94
C LYS A 37 13.57 18.40 -4.90
N PRO A 38 13.91 18.83 -3.66
CA PRO A 38 12.90 19.26 -2.70
C PRO A 38 12.10 20.48 -3.19
N LEU A 39 12.74 21.44 -3.86
CA LEU A 39 12.10 22.66 -4.39
C LEU A 39 11.11 22.35 -5.51
N ARG A 40 11.54 21.56 -6.50
CA ARG A 40 10.65 21.18 -7.62
C ARG A 40 9.50 20.30 -7.18
N LEU A 41 9.71 19.41 -6.22
CA LEU A 41 8.64 18.59 -5.66
C LEU A 41 7.63 19.44 -4.86
N MET A 42 8.04 20.53 -4.22
CA MET A 42 7.06 21.44 -3.60
C MET A 42 6.24 22.24 -4.61
N ASN A 43 6.71 22.37 -5.85
CA ASN A 43 5.99 23.02 -6.96
C ASN A 43 5.38 21.99 -7.93
N GLY A 44 5.16 20.75 -7.48
CA GLY A 44 4.43 19.75 -8.26
C GLY A 44 5.19 19.13 -9.43
N LEU A 45 6.49 19.39 -9.55
CA LEU A 45 7.32 18.98 -10.68
C LEU A 45 8.14 17.72 -10.37
N TYR A 46 7.84 16.64 -11.08
CA TYR A 46 8.44 15.32 -10.93
C TYR A 46 9.27 14.95 -12.14
N LEU A 47 10.54 14.60 -11.96
CA LEU A 47 11.30 13.90 -12.99
C LEU A 47 10.78 12.45 -13.10
N GLN A 48 10.22 12.08 -14.24
CA GLN A 48 9.67 10.76 -14.56
C GLN A 48 10.56 10.04 -15.59
N LEU A 49 10.12 8.91 -16.14
CA LEU A 49 10.93 8.09 -17.07
C LEU A 49 11.34 8.83 -18.34
N HIS A 50 10.44 9.66 -18.89
CA HIS A 50 10.63 10.28 -20.21
C HIS A 50 10.86 11.80 -20.14
N ALA A 51 10.19 12.48 -19.21
CA ALA A 51 10.18 13.93 -19.09
C ALA A 51 9.78 14.36 -17.67
N TYR A 52 9.62 15.65 -17.45
CA TYR A 52 9.01 16.13 -16.22
C TYR A 52 7.48 15.96 -16.29
N MET A 53 6.90 15.50 -15.19
CA MET A 53 5.46 15.59 -14.95
C MET A 53 5.17 16.78 -14.02
N LEU A 54 4.29 17.68 -14.46
CA LEU A 54 3.77 18.77 -13.65
C LEU A 54 2.36 18.42 -13.16
N ARG A 55 2.16 18.46 -11.84
CA ARG A 55 0.84 18.33 -11.23
C ARG A 55 0.29 19.69 -10.85
N VAL A 56 -0.82 20.08 -11.49
CA VAL A 56 -1.56 21.31 -11.21
C VAL A 56 -2.58 21.06 -10.09
N ALA A 57 -2.68 21.99 -9.15
CA ALA A 57 -3.64 21.92 -8.06
C ALA A 57 -5.03 22.33 -8.55
N VAL A 58 -6.03 21.54 -8.19
CA VAL A 58 -7.44 21.92 -8.28
C VAL A 58 -8.01 21.76 -6.86
N PRO A 59 -8.02 22.84 -6.06
CA PRO A 59 -8.53 22.82 -4.69
C PRO A 59 -9.89 22.15 -4.58
N TYR A 60 -10.01 21.13 -3.71
CA TYR A 60 -11.24 20.34 -3.48
C TYR A 60 -11.95 19.90 -4.78
N GLY A 61 -11.18 19.77 -5.86
CA GLY A 61 -11.65 19.41 -7.19
C GLY A 61 -12.46 20.45 -7.95
N THR A 62 -12.74 21.65 -7.44
CA THR A 62 -13.66 22.59 -8.10
C THR A 62 -12.92 23.57 -9.03
N LEU A 63 -13.44 23.77 -10.24
CA LEU A 63 -12.92 24.72 -11.23
C LEU A 63 -14.02 25.26 -12.16
N ASN A 64 -13.77 26.38 -12.84
CA ASN A 64 -14.69 26.98 -13.82
C ASN A 64 -14.24 26.74 -15.27
N SER A 65 -15.01 27.24 -16.24
CA SER A 65 -14.70 27.07 -17.67
C SER A 65 -13.41 27.79 -18.09
N ARG A 66 -13.11 28.99 -17.56
CA ARG A 66 -11.84 29.71 -17.81
C ARG A 66 -10.63 28.86 -17.40
N GLN A 67 -10.70 28.26 -16.21
CA GLN A 67 -9.66 27.37 -15.69
C GLN A 67 -9.55 26.09 -16.52
N MET A 68 -10.67 25.46 -16.87
CA MET A 68 -10.66 24.25 -17.71
C MET A 68 -10.07 24.51 -19.10
N ARG A 69 -10.40 25.65 -19.73
CA ARG A 69 -9.78 26.07 -21.00
C ARG A 69 -8.28 26.31 -20.87
N MET A 70 -7.82 26.87 -19.75
CA MET A 70 -6.38 27.01 -19.51
C MET A 70 -5.68 25.66 -19.37
N LEU A 71 -6.31 24.66 -18.74
CA LEU A 71 -5.78 23.30 -18.73
C LEU A 71 -5.68 22.72 -20.15
N GLY A 72 -6.69 22.95 -20.99
CA GLY A 72 -6.64 22.59 -22.42
C GLY A 72 -5.53 23.32 -23.18
N HIS A 73 -5.33 24.62 -22.91
CA HIS A 73 -4.22 25.40 -23.47
C HIS A 73 -2.86 24.81 -23.11
N ILE A 74 -2.66 24.47 -21.83
CA ILE A 74 -1.41 23.88 -21.35
C ILE A 74 -1.16 22.51 -22.01
N ALA A 75 -2.21 21.68 -22.09
CA ALA A 75 -2.17 20.39 -22.76
C ALA A 75 -1.68 20.53 -24.21
N ARG A 76 -2.24 21.49 -24.96
CA ARG A 76 -1.92 21.74 -26.38
C ARG A 76 -0.54 22.35 -26.58
N LYS A 77 -0.16 23.32 -25.74
CA LYS A 77 1.02 24.17 -25.96
C LYS A 77 2.31 23.56 -25.39
N TYR A 78 2.24 22.95 -24.21
CA TYR A 78 3.42 22.51 -23.45
C TYR A 78 3.47 21.00 -23.19
N ASP A 79 2.42 20.27 -23.59
CA ASP A 79 2.33 18.81 -23.47
C ASP A 79 2.00 18.20 -24.86
N ARG A 80 1.33 17.05 -24.91
CA ARG A 80 1.00 16.28 -26.11
C ARG A 80 -0.50 16.31 -26.43
N GLY A 81 -1.19 17.39 -26.06
CA GLY A 81 -2.61 17.59 -26.34
C GLY A 81 -3.56 16.86 -25.37
N TYR A 82 -3.09 16.39 -24.22
CA TYR A 82 -3.93 15.78 -23.19
C TYR A 82 -3.40 16.04 -21.77
N GLY A 83 -4.24 15.77 -20.78
CA GLY A 83 -3.89 15.78 -19.36
C GLY A 83 -4.64 14.68 -18.60
N HIS A 84 -4.10 14.29 -17.44
CA HIS A 84 -4.61 13.17 -16.63
C HIS A 84 -5.23 13.63 -15.32
N PHE A 85 -6.53 13.41 -15.13
CA PHE A 85 -7.22 13.66 -13.85
C PHE A 85 -6.86 12.61 -12.80
N THR A 86 -6.72 13.05 -11.57
CA THR A 86 -6.06 12.26 -10.52
C THR A 86 -7.00 11.88 -9.38
N THR A 87 -6.63 10.85 -8.62
CA THR A 87 -7.35 10.41 -7.42
C THR A 87 -7.34 11.40 -6.25
N ARG A 88 -6.69 12.57 -6.40
CA ARG A 88 -6.78 13.72 -5.47
C ARG A 88 -7.35 14.96 -6.14
N GLN A 89 -8.17 14.74 -7.16
CA GLN A 89 -8.94 15.78 -7.85
C GLN A 89 -8.10 16.84 -8.58
N ASN A 90 -6.80 16.61 -8.72
CA ASN A 90 -5.87 17.43 -9.52
C ASN A 90 -5.82 16.96 -10.98
N ILE A 91 -5.05 17.65 -11.82
CA ILE A 91 -4.64 17.23 -13.17
C ILE A 91 -3.10 17.14 -13.30
N GLN A 92 -2.61 16.25 -14.16
CA GLN A 92 -1.17 16.07 -14.46
C GLN A 92 -0.90 16.20 -15.96
N PHE A 93 0.23 16.84 -16.28
CA PHE A 93 0.84 16.94 -17.60
C PHE A 93 2.20 16.24 -17.55
N ASN A 94 2.47 15.27 -18.44
CA ASN A 94 3.60 14.33 -18.33
C ASN A 94 4.81 14.67 -19.21
N TRP A 95 4.68 15.65 -20.10
CA TRP A 95 5.67 16.00 -21.12
C TRP A 95 6.25 17.43 -21.09
N PRO A 96 5.95 18.33 -20.12
CA PRO A 96 6.62 19.63 -20.08
C PRO A 96 8.15 19.54 -20.02
N SER A 97 8.80 20.44 -20.75
CA SER A 97 10.24 20.70 -20.58
C SER A 97 10.49 21.50 -19.30
N LEU A 98 11.69 21.42 -18.74
CA LEU A 98 12.05 22.21 -17.55
C LEU A 98 12.04 23.73 -17.84
N GLU A 99 12.41 24.12 -19.06
CA GLU A 99 12.52 25.52 -19.50
C GLU A 99 11.15 26.18 -19.63
N ASP A 100 10.12 25.42 -19.98
CA ASP A 100 8.76 25.92 -20.15
C ASP A 100 7.99 26.06 -18.83
N ILE A 101 8.43 25.40 -17.75
CA ILE A 101 7.71 25.39 -16.46
C ILE A 101 7.37 26.80 -15.95
N PRO A 102 8.28 27.80 -15.98
CA PRO A 102 7.93 29.14 -15.53
C PRO A 102 6.79 29.77 -16.36
N ALA A 103 6.76 29.56 -17.67
CA ALA A 103 5.69 30.06 -18.54
C ALA A 103 4.35 29.35 -18.26
N ILE A 104 4.37 28.03 -18.04
CA ILE A 104 3.18 27.28 -17.63
C ILE A 104 2.62 27.83 -16.31
N LEU A 105 3.49 28.17 -15.36
CA LEU A 105 3.06 28.71 -14.07
C LEU A 105 2.52 30.14 -14.18
N ASP A 106 3.06 30.99 -15.06
CA ASP A 106 2.45 32.30 -15.36
C ASP A 106 1.04 32.12 -15.97
N ASP A 107 0.90 31.20 -16.93
CA ASP A 107 -0.37 30.91 -17.59
C ASP A 107 -1.41 30.42 -16.57
N LEU A 108 -1.03 29.51 -15.65
CA LEU A 108 -1.90 29.08 -14.54
C LEU A 108 -2.25 30.22 -13.59
N ALA A 109 -1.28 31.05 -13.20
CA ALA A 109 -1.51 32.19 -12.30
C ALA A 109 -2.50 33.19 -12.93
N SER A 110 -2.47 33.35 -14.25
CA SER A 110 -3.39 34.21 -15.00
C SER A 110 -4.86 33.78 -14.91
N VAL A 111 -5.15 32.57 -14.43
CA VAL A 111 -6.49 32.01 -14.21
C VAL A 111 -6.74 31.53 -12.78
N GLU A 112 -5.97 32.06 -11.82
CA GLU A 112 -6.13 31.74 -10.39
C GLU A 112 -5.87 30.24 -10.08
N MET A 113 -4.85 29.67 -10.74
CA MET A 113 -4.40 28.30 -10.52
C MET A 113 -2.91 28.24 -10.17
N HIS A 114 -2.48 27.14 -9.54
CA HIS A 114 -1.09 26.94 -9.13
C HIS A 114 -0.68 25.47 -9.08
N ALA A 115 0.61 25.18 -8.87
CA ALA A 115 1.14 23.84 -8.62
C ALA A 115 1.74 23.67 -7.21
N ILE A 116 1.54 24.65 -6.33
CA ILE A 116 2.06 24.68 -4.95
C ILE A 116 1.57 23.45 -4.16
N GLN A 117 2.50 22.79 -3.47
CA GLN A 117 2.28 21.67 -2.54
C GLN A 117 1.50 20.47 -3.10
N THR A 118 1.49 20.28 -4.43
CA THR A 118 0.89 19.08 -5.05
C THR A 118 1.80 17.83 -4.93
N SER A 119 3.03 18.02 -4.45
CA SER A 119 4.04 17.00 -4.15
C SER A 119 4.83 17.34 -2.86
N GLY A 120 6.01 16.76 -2.64
CA GLY A 120 6.86 17.04 -1.46
C GLY A 120 6.41 16.37 -0.15
N ASN A 121 7.17 16.64 0.91
CA ASN A 121 6.87 16.25 2.29
C ASN A 121 6.14 17.40 3.02
N CYS A 122 4.92 17.64 2.60
CA CYS A 122 4.03 18.67 3.13
C CYS A 122 2.58 18.20 3.04
N ILE A 123 1.67 19.04 3.51
CA ILE A 123 0.23 18.88 3.31
C ILE A 123 -0.07 18.97 1.81
N ARG A 124 -0.88 18.05 1.29
CA ARG A 124 -1.30 17.97 -0.12
C ARG A 124 -2.68 18.60 -0.28
N ASN A 125 -3.09 18.81 -1.54
CA ASN A 125 -4.44 19.25 -1.91
C ASN A 125 -5.52 18.59 -1.04
N THR A 126 -6.35 19.38 -0.34
CA THR A 126 -7.48 18.87 0.44
C THR A 126 -8.55 18.34 -0.51
N SER A 127 -8.92 17.08 -0.34
CA SER A 127 -9.96 16.45 -1.18
C SER A 127 -11.34 16.61 -0.54
N ALA A 128 -12.38 16.64 -1.37
CA ALA A 128 -13.77 16.73 -0.95
C ALA A 128 -14.66 15.77 -1.74
N ASP A 129 -15.89 15.54 -1.25
CA ASP A 129 -16.94 14.89 -2.04
C ASP A 129 -17.12 15.65 -3.37
N HIS A 130 -17.12 14.92 -4.48
CA HIS A 130 -17.23 15.50 -5.81
C HIS A 130 -18.64 15.99 -6.15
N PHE A 131 -19.65 15.66 -5.32
CA PHE A 131 -21.00 16.23 -5.37
C PHE A 131 -21.25 17.31 -4.30
N ALA A 132 -20.23 17.71 -3.53
CA ALA A 132 -20.34 18.70 -2.45
C ALA A 132 -21.05 20.02 -2.84
N GLY A 133 -22.04 20.46 -2.07
CA GLY A 133 -22.89 21.62 -2.37
C GLY A 133 -24.06 21.31 -3.32
N ALA A 134 -24.11 20.12 -3.92
CA ALA A 134 -25.16 19.69 -4.85
C ALA A 134 -25.88 18.42 -4.39
N ALA A 135 -25.21 17.58 -3.60
CA ALA A 135 -25.69 16.27 -3.18
C ALA A 135 -26.99 16.37 -2.35
N ALA A 136 -27.95 15.50 -2.66
CA ALA A 136 -29.25 15.50 -1.98
C ALA A 136 -29.19 15.07 -0.50
N ASP A 137 -28.13 14.37 -0.09
CA ASP A 137 -27.96 13.77 1.24
C ASP A 137 -26.90 14.45 2.11
N GLU A 138 -26.34 15.58 1.66
CA GLU A 138 -25.29 16.27 2.43
C GLU A 138 -25.84 17.06 3.62
N VAL A 139 -25.11 17.02 4.73
CA VAL A 139 -25.39 17.76 5.96
C VAL A 139 -25.10 19.25 5.80
N ALA A 140 -23.96 19.56 5.18
CA ALA A 140 -23.51 20.88 4.77
C ALA A 140 -22.41 20.74 3.71
N ASP A 141 -22.10 21.83 3.00
CA ASP A 141 -21.10 21.85 1.94
C ASP A 141 -19.66 21.72 2.50
N PRO A 142 -18.94 20.61 2.26
CA PRO A 142 -17.58 20.42 2.77
C PRO A 142 -16.55 21.32 2.10
N ARG A 143 -16.85 21.97 0.96
CA ARG A 143 -15.89 22.84 0.22
C ARG A 143 -15.50 24.06 1.02
N VAL A 144 -16.41 24.60 1.84
CA VAL A 144 -16.15 25.72 2.75
C VAL A 144 -14.95 25.40 3.65
N TYR A 145 -15.01 24.26 4.32
CA TYR A 145 -13.94 23.84 5.25
C TYR A 145 -12.70 23.35 4.52
N ALA A 146 -12.85 22.72 3.35
CA ALA A 146 -11.71 22.34 2.53
C ALA A 146 -10.89 23.56 2.07
N GLU A 147 -11.56 24.68 1.76
CA GLU A 147 -10.91 25.96 1.44
C GLU A 147 -10.23 26.58 2.65
N ILE A 148 -10.87 26.60 3.82
CA ILE A 148 -10.24 27.08 5.07
C ILE A 148 -8.97 26.26 5.37
N ILE A 149 -9.03 24.93 5.23
CA ILE A 149 -7.87 24.05 5.42
C ILE A 149 -6.81 24.32 4.35
N ARG A 150 -7.18 24.61 3.10
CA ARG A 150 -6.23 24.99 2.05
C ARG A 150 -5.48 26.26 2.43
N GLN A 151 -6.18 27.31 2.85
CA GLN A 151 -5.58 28.58 3.26
C GLN A 151 -4.64 28.38 4.45
N TRP A 152 -5.06 27.68 5.49
CA TRP A 152 -4.21 27.36 6.64
C TRP A 152 -2.97 26.52 6.28
N SER A 153 -3.12 25.51 5.42
CA SER A 153 -2.04 24.57 5.11
C SER A 153 -1.01 25.09 4.11
N THR A 154 -1.34 26.12 3.33
CA THR A 154 -0.48 26.62 2.26
C THR A 154 0.75 27.36 2.83
N ILE A 155 1.93 26.79 2.61
CA ILE A 155 3.23 27.27 3.16
C ILE A 155 3.15 27.51 4.68
N HIS A 156 2.47 26.62 5.40
CA HIS A 156 2.41 26.69 6.85
C HIS A 156 3.83 26.64 7.45
N PRO A 157 4.25 27.62 8.27
CA PRO A 157 5.65 27.76 8.69
C PRO A 157 6.15 26.55 9.49
N GLU A 158 5.27 25.91 10.26
CA GLU A 158 5.62 24.74 11.07
C GLU A 158 5.60 23.42 10.25
N PHE A 159 4.76 23.33 9.23
CA PHE A 159 4.50 22.07 8.49
C PHE A 159 5.04 22.09 7.06
N THR A 160 5.79 23.12 6.73
CA THR A 160 6.68 23.11 5.59
C THR A 160 7.88 22.26 6.01
N PHE A 161 8.02 21.04 5.46
CA PHE A 161 8.99 19.98 5.82
C PHE A 161 8.57 18.96 6.90
N LEU A 162 7.40 18.35 6.70
CA LEU A 162 6.94 17.19 7.48
C LEU A 162 7.84 15.96 7.30
N PRO A 163 7.71 14.94 8.17
CA PRO A 163 8.39 13.66 7.97
C PRO A 163 8.04 13.01 6.62
N ARG A 164 6.78 13.13 6.18
CA ARG A 164 6.31 12.62 4.88
C ARG A 164 5.08 13.41 4.38
N LYS A 165 4.63 13.09 3.16
CA LYS A 165 3.38 13.62 2.57
C LYS A 165 2.19 13.45 3.52
N PHE A 166 1.35 14.46 3.62
CA PHE A 166 0.17 14.48 4.50
C PHE A 166 -1.09 14.83 3.71
N LYS A 167 -2.18 14.10 3.92
CA LYS A 167 -3.40 14.13 3.10
C LYS A 167 -4.61 14.34 3.98
N ILE A 168 -5.42 15.33 3.63
CA ILE A 168 -6.70 15.62 4.31
C ILE A 168 -7.84 15.39 3.32
N CYS A 169 -8.97 14.90 3.82
CA CYS A 169 -10.23 14.77 3.08
C CYS A 169 -11.40 15.22 3.94
N VAL A 170 -12.36 15.93 3.34
CA VAL A 170 -13.58 16.43 3.99
C VAL A 170 -14.81 15.94 3.24
N ILE A 171 -15.76 15.30 3.92
CA ILE A 171 -17.04 14.87 3.34
C ILE A 171 -18.21 15.51 4.06
N GLY A 172 -19.25 15.85 3.30
CA GLY A 172 -20.48 16.47 3.81
C GLY A 172 -21.62 15.50 4.09
N ALA A 173 -21.52 14.25 3.59
CA ALA A 173 -22.59 13.25 3.66
C ALA A 173 -22.20 12.05 4.54
N GLU A 174 -23.20 11.25 4.93
CA GLU A 174 -22.96 9.97 5.59
C GLU A 174 -22.30 8.96 4.64
N LYS A 175 -22.73 8.95 3.36
CA LYS A 175 -22.15 8.14 2.30
C LYS A 175 -20.77 8.70 1.92
N ASP A 176 -19.74 7.87 2.02
CA ASP A 176 -18.37 8.28 1.65
C ASP A 176 -18.16 8.12 0.14
N ARG A 177 -18.03 9.24 -0.56
CA ARG A 177 -17.76 9.32 -2.00
C ARG A 177 -16.35 9.85 -2.29
N ALA A 178 -15.46 9.88 -1.31
CA ALA A 178 -14.13 10.46 -1.41
C ALA A 178 -13.02 9.58 -0.80
N ALA A 179 -13.37 8.37 -0.33
CA ALA A 179 -12.45 7.47 0.38
C ALA A 179 -11.77 8.16 1.56
N MET A 180 -12.56 8.87 2.36
CA MET A 180 -12.12 9.71 3.48
C MET A 180 -11.24 8.91 4.44
N LYS A 181 -11.64 7.70 4.83
CA LYS A 181 -10.89 6.87 5.80
C LYS A 181 -9.55 6.34 5.27
N THR A 182 -9.17 6.63 4.03
CA THR A 182 -7.84 6.34 3.45
C THR A 182 -6.85 7.52 3.57
N HIS A 183 -7.26 8.62 4.20
CA HIS A 183 -6.48 9.84 4.36
C HIS A 183 -5.75 9.92 5.71
N ASP A 184 -4.73 10.77 5.80
CA ASP A 184 -4.00 10.98 7.05
C ASP A 184 -4.91 11.62 8.11
N ILE A 185 -5.74 12.60 7.69
CA ILE A 185 -6.92 13.11 8.42
C ILE A 185 -8.16 12.96 7.53
N GLY A 186 -9.23 12.41 8.10
CA GLY A 186 -10.57 12.39 7.51
C GLY A 186 -11.54 13.20 8.36
N LEU A 187 -12.27 14.12 7.75
CA LEU A 187 -13.26 14.96 8.41
C LEU A 187 -14.65 14.68 7.82
N GLN A 188 -15.57 14.25 8.66
CA GLN A 188 -16.98 14.07 8.30
C GLN A 188 -17.81 15.18 8.94
N VAL A 189 -18.42 16.04 8.13
CA VAL A 189 -19.32 17.09 8.62
C VAL A 189 -20.56 16.45 9.24
N LYS A 190 -20.96 16.93 10.42
CA LYS A 190 -22.10 16.45 11.20
C LYS A 190 -22.88 17.61 11.80
N LYS A 191 -24.13 17.33 12.17
CA LYS A 191 -24.95 18.18 13.05
C LYS A 191 -25.11 17.50 14.41
N ASN A 192 -24.95 18.24 15.49
CA ASN A 192 -25.31 17.75 16.82
C ASN A 192 -26.84 17.85 17.05
N ALA A 193 -27.30 17.47 18.25
CA ALA A 193 -28.72 17.51 18.62
C ALA A 193 -29.34 18.91 18.55
N ASP A 194 -28.54 19.97 18.76
CA ASP A 194 -28.96 21.37 18.70
C ASP A 194 -28.89 21.95 17.27
N GLY A 195 -28.47 21.15 16.28
CA GLY A 195 -28.31 21.55 14.89
C GLY A 195 -27.00 22.29 14.58
N ALA A 196 -26.09 22.43 15.55
CA ALA A 196 -24.78 23.05 15.34
C ALA A 196 -23.87 22.17 14.48
N ILE A 197 -23.09 22.81 13.59
CA ILE A 197 -22.15 22.12 12.71
C ILE A 197 -20.88 21.75 13.46
N GLY A 198 -20.41 20.53 13.23
CA GLY A 198 -19.11 20.05 13.70
C GLY A 198 -18.64 18.86 12.89
N PHE A 199 -17.62 18.16 13.40
CA PHE A 199 -16.89 17.16 12.65
C PHE A 199 -16.66 15.88 13.45
N GLY A 200 -16.99 14.73 12.85
CA GLY A 200 -16.33 13.48 13.21
C GLY A 200 -14.92 13.47 12.62
N VAL A 201 -13.91 13.28 13.46
CA VAL A 201 -12.50 13.33 13.08
C VAL A 201 -11.89 11.94 13.11
N PHE A 202 -11.20 11.59 12.03
CA PHE A 202 -10.50 10.32 11.84
C PHE A 202 -9.02 10.58 11.53
N VAL A 203 -8.13 9.72 12.01
CA VAL A 203 -6.68 9.87 11.84
C VAL A 203 -6.00 8.55 11.51
N GLY A 204 -4.92 8.60 10.73
CA GLY A 204 -4.04 7.45 10.52
C GLY A 204 -4.40 6.54 9.35
N GLY A 205 -5.11 7.04 8.34
CA GLY A 205 -5.36 6.30 7.11
C GLY A 205 -4.18 6.36 6.12
N GLY A 206 -4.15 5.41 5.18
CA GLY A 206 -3.29 5.50 4.03
C GLY A 206 -3.03 4.16 3.36
N GLN A 207 -3.02 4.17 2.03
CA GLN A 207 -2.81 3.01 1.15
C GLN A 207 -1.33 2.54 1.17
N GLY A 208 -0.50 2.80 0.15
CA GLY A 208 0.94 2.46 0.18
C GLY A 208 1.24 1.00 0.61
N ARG A 209 2.48 0.72 1.06
CA ARG A 209 2.92 -0.65 1.37
C ARG A 209 2.15 -1.37 2.48
N THR A 210 1.81 -0.64 3.54
CA THR A 210 1.07 -1.19 4.67
C THR A 210 -0.27 -0.46 4.76
N PRO A 211 -1.30 -0.86 4.00
CA PRO A 211 -2.57 -0.17 3.99
C PRO A 211 -3.22 -0.15 5.38
N MET A 212 -3.70 1.01 5.80
CA MET A 212 -4.36 1.21 7.08
C MET A 212 -5.58 2.11 6.90
N ILE A 213 -6.64 1.80 7.64
CA ILE A 213 -7.88 2.58 7.70
C ILE A 213 -7.75 3.58 8.86
N ALA A 214 -8.14 4.82 8.63
CA ALA A 214 -8.14 5.87 9.65
C ALA A 214 -9.07 5.48 10.82
N LYS A 215 -8.62 5.75 12.04
CA LYS A 215 -9.36 5.45 13.27
C LYS A 215 -10.08 6.70 13.77
N PRO A 216 -11.28 6.58 14.35
CA PRO A 216 -11.96 7.72 14.97
C PRO A 216 -11.14 8.23 16.16
N VAL A 217 -10.90 9.54 16.18
CA VAL A 217 -10.20 10.21 17.28
C VAL A 217 -11.16 11.03 18.13
N ASN A 218 -12.09 11.76 17.51
CA ASN A 218 -13.11 12.54 18.21
C ASN A 218 -14.41 12.52 17.39
N ASP A 219 -15.55 12.31 18.07
CA ASP A 219 -16.83 12.13 17.40
C ASP A 219 -17.48 13.45 16.97
N PHE A 220 -17.13 14.55 17.63
CA PHE A 220 -17.65 15.88 17.37
C PHE A 220 -16.71 16.99 17.83
N VAL A 221 -16.02 17.63 16.88
CA VAL A 221 -15.29 18.89 17.06
C VAL A 221 -16.11 20.02 16.43
N GLY A 222 -16.39 21.08 17.17
CA GLY A 222 -17.18 22.23 16.66
C GLY A 222 -16.50 22.93 15.49
N GLU A 223 -17.27 23.56 14.60
CA GLU A 223 -16.72 24.17 13.39
C GLU A 223 -15.68 25.26 13.64
N ASN A 224 -15.81 26.02 14.74
CA ASN A 224 -14.83 27.04 15.11
C ASN A 224 -13.48 26.44 15.54
N ASP A 225 -13.47 25.18 15.98
CA ASP A 225 -12.30 24.53 16.58
C ASP A 225 -11.57 23.60 15.61
N ILE A 226 -12.10 23.40 14.40
CA ILE A 226 -11.61 22.36 13.49
C ILE A 226 -10.15 22.59 13.04
N ILE A 227 -9.74 23.84 12.84
CA ILE A 227 -8.36 24.17 12.47
C ILE A 227 -7.42 23.98 13.65
N ALA A 228 -7.79 24.40 14.85
CA ALA A 228 -7.04 24.11 16.06
C ALA A 228 -6.87 22.59 16.28
N TYR A 229 -7.91 21.81 16.01
CA TYR A 229 -7.85 20.35 16.14
C TYR A 229 -6.97 19.69 15.06
N CYS A 230 -7.02 20.16 13.81
CA CYS A 230 -6.08 19.75 12.77
C CYS A 230 -4.63 20.10 13.13
N GLU A 231 -4.37 21.31 13.65
CA GLU A 231 -3.06 21.72 14.14
C GLU A 231 -2.56 20.77 15.24
N ALA A 232 -3.39 20.43 16.22
CA ALA A 232 -3.02 19.51 17.30
C ALA A 232 -2.57 18.14 16.77
N ILE A 233 -3.33 17.55 15.84
CA ILE A 233 -2.94 16.29 15.16
C ILE A 233 -1.59 16.46 14.44
N MET A 234 -1.42 17.56 13.71
CA MET A 234 -0.22 17.84 12.95
C MET A 234 1.02 18.01 13.85
N ARG A 235 0.90 18.70 14.98
CA ARG A 235 1.99 18.90 15.94
C ARG A 235 2.43 17.60 16.60
N VAL A 236 1.47 16.78 17.04
CA VAL A 236 1.76 15.44 17.58
C VAL A 236 2.48 14.60 16.52
N TYR A 237 2.02 14.62 15.27
CA TYR A 237 2.72 13.93 14.18
C TYR A 237 4.11 14.52 13.88
N ASN A 238 4.29 15.84 13.92
CA ASN A 238 5.57 16.47 13.66
C ASN A 238 6.60 16.15 14.77
N MET A 239 6.14 16.05 16.02
CA MET A 239 6.97 15.77 17.20
C MET A 239 7.40 14.30 17.27
N TYR A 240 6.49 13.36 17.02
CA TYR A 240 6.76 11.93 17.18
C TYR A 240 7.02 11.19 15.86
N GLY A 241 6.72 11.82 14.72
CA GLY A 241 6.86 11.20 13.42
C GLY A 241 8.31 10.86 13.05
N ARG A 242 8.53 9.60 12.67
CA ARG A 242 9.84 9.09 12.25
C ARG A 242 10.41 9.83 11.04
N ARG A 243 11.67 10.26 11.12
CA ARG A 243 12.44 10.87 10.02
C ARG A 243 13.63 10.02 9.56
N ASP A 244 13.95 8.95 10.30
CA ASP A 244 15.04 8.00 10.03
C ASP A 244 14.72 7.02 8.90
N ASN A 245 13.44 6.62 8.77
CA ASN A 245 13.00 5.70 7.73
C ASN A 245 11.75 6.22 7.00
N LYS A 246 11.94 6.64 5.74
CA LYS A 246 10.87 7.19 4.89
C LYS A 246 9.68 6.24 4.67
N TYR A 247 9.87 4.92 4.81
CA TYR A 247 8.81 3.92 4.67
C TYR A 247 7.96 3.78 5.93
N LYS A 248 8.49 4.19 7.09
CA LYS A 248 7.80 4.21 8.39
C LYS A 248 7.39 5.62 8.85
N ALA A 249 7.60 6.64 8.02
CA ALA A 249 7.43 8.05 8.37
C ALA A 249 6.00 8.61 8.28
N ARG A 250 4.97 7.81 7.93
CA ARG A 250 3.58 8.30 7.77
C ARG A 250 2.82 8.21 9.10
N ILE A 251 1.89 9.13 9.36
CA ILE A 251 1.10 9.17 10.62
C ILE A 251 0.37 7.86 10.91
N LYS A 252 -0.06 7.11 9.89
CA LYS A 252 -0.66 5.78 10.08
C LYS A 252 0.23 4.80 10.86
N ILE A 253 1.55 4.90 10.66
CA ILE A 253 2.54 4.07 11.37
C ILE A 253 2.63 4.52 12.83
N LEU A 254 2.66 5.84 13.07
CA LEU A 254 2.60 6.40 14.43
C LEU A 254 1.32 5.94 15.16
N VAL A 255 0.14 6.06 14.53
CA VAL A 255 -1.14 5.59 15.09
C VAL A 255 -1.14 4.09 15.38
N HIS A 256 -0.43 3.29 14.57
CA HIS A 256 -0.31 1.85 14.78
C HIS A 256 0.66 1.50 15.91
N GLU A 257 1.83 2.13 15.96
CA GLU A 257 2.88 1.86 16.95
C GLU A 257 2.50 2.39 18.34
N THR A 258 1.93 3.60 18.43
CA THR A 258 1.49 4.23 19.70
C THR A 258 0.14 3.70 20.17
N GLY A 259 -0.75 3.32 19.24
CA GLY A 259 -2.14 3.02 19.56
C GLY A 259 -3.01 4.28 19.64
N ILE A 260 -4.29 4.12 19.30
CA ILE A 260 -5.20 5.27 19.12
C ILE A 260 -5.53 5.97 20.43
N ASP A 261 -5.63 5.24 21.55
CA ASP A 261 -6.04 5.84 22.82
C ASP A 261 -4.95 6.74 23.40
N GLU A 262 -3.69 6.31 23.33
CA GLU A 262 -2.57 7.14 23.75
C GLU A 262 -2.40 8.36 22.85
N LEU A 263 -2.42 8.16 21.52
CA LEU A 263 -2.31 9.27 20.58
C LEU A 263 -3.47 10.26 20.72
N ARG A 264 -4.70 9.77 20.99
CA ARG A 264 -5.86 10.63 21.28
C ARG A 264 -5.59 11.50 22.50
N ARG A 265 -5.06 10.94 23.60
CA ARG A 265 -4.74 11.75 24.80
C ARG A 265 -3.75 12.87 24.48
N ASP A 266 -2.73 12.60 23.69
CA ASP A 266 -1.73 13.62 23.30
C ASP A 266 -2.34 14.70 22.40
N ILE A 267 -3.20 14.29 21.45
CA ILE A 267 -3.93 15.21 20.56
C ILE A 267 -4.86 16.11 21.37
N GLU A 268 -5.66 15.55 22.28
CA GLU A 268 -6.59 16.30 23.12
C GLU A 268 -5.84 17.24 24.08
N ALA A 269 -4.69 16.81 24.62
CA ALA A 269 -3.83 17.65 25.45
C ALA A 269 -3.24 18.83 24.66
N GLU A 270 -2.78 18.62 23.43
CA GLU A 270 -2.29 19.72 22.58
C GLU A 270 -3.45 20.64 22.15
N PHE A 271 -4.61 20.08 21.79
CA PHE A 271 -5.81 20.83 21.44
C PHE A 271 -6.26 21.76 22.56
N GLU A 272 -6.34 21.26 23.80
CA GLU A 272 -6.71 22.06 24.97
C GLU A 272 -5.79 23.27 25.18
N ARG A 273 -4.52 23.17 24.79
CA ARG A 273 -3.55 24.28 24.92
C ARG A 273 -3.72 25.36 23.85
N ILE A 274 -4.29 25.03 22.69
CA ILE A 274 -4.32 25.92 21.52
C ILE A 274 -5.72 26.35 21.09
N LYS A 275 -6.78 25.69 21.56
CA LYS A 275 -8.17 25.90 21.13
C LYS A 275 -8.69 27.32 21.35
N ASP A 276 -8.23 28.02 22.38
CA ASP A 276 -8.67 29.39 22.71
C ASP A 276 -7.75 30.47 22.12
N GLY A 277 -6.82 30.07 21.26
CA GLY A 277 -5.85 30.96 20.62
C GLY A 277 -6.30 31.45 19.23
N VAL A 278 -5.32 31.92 18.45
CA VAL A 278 -5.51 32.44 17.07
C VAL A 278 -6.02 31.41 16.06
N LEU A 279 -6.04 30.12 16.43
CA LEU A 279 -6.50 29.02 15.58
C LEU A 279 -7.99 28.73 15.72
N ARG A 280 -8.67 29.37 16.68
CA ARG A 280 -10.13 29.36 16.75
C ARG A 280 -10.68 30.22 15.64
N LEU A 281 -11.46 29.62 14.73
CA LEU A 281 -12.05 30.33 13.61
C LEU A 281 -13.17 31.26 14.08
N PRO A 282 -13.10 32.57 13.81
CA PRO A 282 -14.22 33.47 13.99
C PRO A 282 -15.39 33.10 13.06
N ASP A 283 -16.62 33.24 13.55
CA ASP A 283 -17.83 32.96 12.75
C ASP A 283 -17.84 33.76 11.45
N GLU A 284 -17.48 35.04 11.53
CA GLU A 284 -17.39 35.94 10.37
C GLU A 284 -16.42 35.43 9.29
N SER A 285 -15.31 34.78 9.66
CA SER A 285 -14.37 34.21 8.71
C SER A 285 -14.96 32.97 8.02
N ILE A 286 -15.65 32.12 8.77
CA ILE A 286 -16.36 30.95 8.20
C ILE A 286 -17.43 31.42 7.22
N ARG A 287 -18.28 32.38 7.62
CA ARG A 287 -19.35 32.93 6.78
C ARG A 287 -18.83 33.67 5.55
N ALA A 288 -17.68 34.33 5.65
CA ALA A 288 -17.03 34.96 4.49
C ALA A 288 -16.63 33.92 3.44
N ILE A 289 -16.02 32.80 3.84
CA ILE A 289 -15.68 31.71 2.91
C ILE A 289 -16.95 31.02 2.39
N GLU A 290 -17.94 30.78 3.24
CA GLU A 290 -19.23 30.20 2.85
C GLU A 290 -19.91 31.01 1.72
N ALA A 291 -19.83 32.35 1.77
CA ALA A 291 -20.39 33.21 0.74
C ALA A 291 -19.80 32.95 -0.67
N TYR A 292 -18.54 32.51 -0.76
CA TYR A 292 -17.94 32.12 -2.04
C TYR A 292 -18.52 30.81 -2.59
N PHE A 293 -19.12 29.96 -1.75
CA PHE A 293 -19.73 28.69 -2.14
C PHE A 293 -21.26 28.72 -2.07
N ALA A 294 -21.84 29.93 -2.00
CA ALA A 294 -23.28 30.10 -2.05
C ALA A 294 -23.88 29.42 -3.29
N ASP A 295 -25.05 28.82 -3.11
CA ASP A 295 -25.81 28.22 -4.18
C ASP A 295 -26.06 29.24 -5.30
N PRO A 296 -25.96 28.83 -6.58
CA PRO A 296 -26.37 29.70 -7.67
C PRO A 296 -27.88 29.98 -7.59
N GLU A 297 -28.32 31.03 -8.26
CA GLU A 297 -29.75 31.35 -8.35
C GLU A 297 -30.48 30.28 -9.19
N PHE A 298 -31.01 29.27 -8.50
CA PHE A 298 -31.79 28.20 -9.11
C PHE A 298 -33.20 28.68 -9.48
N GLU A 299 -33.63 28.34 -10.68
CA GLU A 299 -35.02 28.53 -11.08
C GLU A 299 -35.89 27.48 -10.40
N LYS A 300 -37.04 27.90 -9.84
CA LYS A 300 -38.00 26.96 -9.26
C LYS A 300 -38.63 26.11 -10.37
N ARG A 301 -38.32 24.81 -10.36
CA ARG A 301 -38.80 23.84 -11.35
C ARG A 301 -39.38 22.59 -10.68
N PRO A 302 -40.31 21.88 -11.32
CA PRO A 302 -40.76 20.58 -10.83
C PRO A 302 -39.61 19.57 -10.86
N SER A 303 -39.71 18.51 -10.05
CA SER A 303 -38.75 17.41 -10.03
C SER A 303 -38.75 16.56 -11.31
N THR A 304 -39.70 16.78 -12.21
CA THR A 304 -39.83 16.08 -13.49
C THR A 304 -39.66 17.05 -14.66
N SER A 305 -39.15 16.54 -15.78
CA SER A 305 -39.01 17.29 -17.02
C SER A 305 -39.62 16.51 -18.17
N LYS A 306 -40.51 17.15 -18.94
CA LYS A 306 -41.10 16.53 -20.12
C LYS A 306 -40.03 16.26 -21.19
N ALA A 307 -39.12 17.20 -21.42
CA ALA A 307 -38.05 17.05 -22.40
C ALA A 307 -37.12 15.87 -22.04
N PHE A 308 -36.76 15.73 -20.77
CA PHE A 308 -35.97 14.61 -20.26
C PHE A 308 -36.69 13.28 -20.44
N GLU A 309 -37.95 13.15 -19.98
CA GLU A 309 -38.69 11.89 -20.04
C GLU A 309 -39.02 11.49 -21.48
N ASP A 310 -39.39 12.45 -22.34
CA ASP A 310 -39.66 12.19 -23.75
C ASP A 310 -38.37 11.70 -24.46
N ARG A 311 -37.19 12.28 -24.16
CA ARG A 311 -35.90 11.80 -24.70
C ARG A 311 -35.53 10.42 -24.13
N ARG A 312 -35.71 10.19 -22.84
CA ARG A 312 -35.46 8.90 -22.17
C ARG A 312 -36.33 7.77 -22.74
N ALA A 313 -37.57 8.06 -23.10
CA ALA A 313 -38.47 7.08 -23.70
C ALA A 313 -38.12 6.78 -25.18
N SER A 314 -37.56 7.75 -25.91
CA SER A 314 -37.30 7.63 -27.35
C SER A 314 -35.87 7.22 -27.72
N ASP A 315 -34.90 7.43 -26.83
CA ASP A 315 -33.48 7.17 -27.05
C ASP A 315 -32.91 6.24 -25.98
N ARG A 316 -32.64 4.98 -26.38
CA ARG A 316 -32.09 3.93 -25.51
C ARG A 316 -30.71 4.31 -24.96
N ALA A 317 -29.86 4.95 -25.75
CA ALA A 317 -28.50 5.30 -25.33
C ALA A 317 -28.53 6.44 -24.29
N PHE A 318 -29.37 7.45 -24.52
CA PHE A 318 -29.64 8.49 -23.53
C PHE A 318 -30.24 7.90 -22.23
N ALA A 319 -31.17 6.94 -22.34
CA ALA A 319 -31.76 6.33 -21.15
C ALA A 319 -30.74 5.57 -20.28
N ILE A 320 -29.79 4.87 -20.90
CA ILE A 320 -28.71 4.18 -20.19
C ILE A 320 -27.74 5.19 -19.57
N PHE A 321 -27.37 6.24 -20.31
CA PHE A 321 -26.57 7.34 -19.77
C PHE A 321 -27.25 7.99 -18.56
N ALA A 322 -28.54 8.28 -18.66
CA ALA A 322 -29.33 8.87 -17.59
C ALA A 322 -29.39 7.98 -16.34
N GLU A 323 -29.47 6.65 -16.52
CA GLU A 323 -29.47 5.67 -15.43
C GLU A 323 -28.14 5.65 -14.65
N ARG A 324 -27.00 5.88 -15.32
CA ARG A 324 -25.66 5.67 -14.75
C ARG A 324 -24.93 6.94 -14.36
N ASN A 325 -25.07 8.00 -15.15
CA ASN A 325 -24.25 9.19 -15.04
C ASN A 325 -24.97 10.35 -14.34
N LEU A 326 -26.25 10.20 -13.99
CA LEU A 326 -27.00 11.22 -13.26
C LEU A 326 -27.07 10.89 -11.77
N HIS A 327 -26.92 11.92 -10.95
CA HIS A 327 -26.98 11.80 -9.50
C HIS A 327 -28.00 12.79 -8.93
N ALA A 328 -28.64 12.37 -7.84
CA ALA A 328 -29.68 13.16 -7.18
C ALA A 328 -29.11 14.48 -6.67
N HIS A 329 -29.86 15.56 -6.92
CA HIS A 329 -29.52 16.92 -6.52
C HIS A 329 -30.45 17.39 -5.41
N LYS A 330 -29.97 18.24 -4.50
CA LYS A 330 -30.76 18.79 -3.39
C LYS A 330 -31.93 19.70 -3.83
N ILE A 331 -31.79 20.33 -5.00
CA ILE A 331 -32.82 21.20 -5.60
C ILE A 331 -33.63 20.43 -6.65
N PRO A 332 -34.98 20.42 -6.55
CA PRO A 332 -35.86 19.84 -7.56
C PRO A 332 -35.65 20.41 -8.96
N GLY A 333 -35.72 19.55 -9.98
CA GLY A 333 -35.57 19.94 -11.39
C GLY A 333 -34.12 20.04 -11.86
N TYR A 334 -33.16 19.74 -10.99
CA TYR A 334 -31.74 19.69 -11.28
C TYR A 334 -31.15 18.30 -10.98
N THR A 335 -29.98 18.02 -11.56
CA THR A 335 -29.19 16.81 -11.33
C THR A 335 -27.70 17.13 -11.44
N SER A 336 -26.85 16.29 -10.84
CA SER A 336 -25.43 16.29 -11.15
C SER A 336 -25.13 15.27 -12.25
N VAL A 337 -24.27 15.62 -13.21
CA VAL A 337 -23.86 14.73 -14.31
C VAL A 337 -22.40 14.35 -14.13
N THR A 338 -22.11 13.05 -14.11
CA THR A 338 -20.75 12.51 -14.18
C THR A 338 -20.34 12.34 -15.65
N ILE A 339 -19.37 13.12 -16.09
CA ILE A 339 -18.67 12.95 -17.36
C ILE A 339 -17.54 11.94 -17.15
N SER A 340 -17.73 10.72 -17.63
CA SER A 340 -16.70 9.69 -17.60
C SER A 340 -15.66 9.96 -18.68
N VAL A 341 -14.39 10.10 -18.29
CA VAL A 341 -13.23 10.21 -19.21
C VAL A 341 -12.54 8.87 -19.38
N LYS A 342 -13.35 7.81 -19.43
CA LYS A 342 -12.89 6.41 -19.50
C LYS A 342 -13.63 5.65 -20.60
N PRO A 343 -13.57 6.10 -21.85
CA PRO A 343 -14.14 5.33 -22.95
C PRO A 343 -13.34 4.04 -23.16
N VAL A 344 -14.00 3.04 -23.77
CA VAL A 344 -13.39 1.74 -24.07
C VAL A 344 -12.12 1.93 -24.90
N GLY A 345 -11.05 1.24 -24.51
CA GLY A 345 -9.75 1.26 -25.19
C GLY A 345 -8.89 2.51 -24.93
N ALA A 346 -9.39 3.53 -24.22
CA ALA A 346 -8.61 4.72 -23.88
C ALA A 346 -7.95 4.61 -22.49
N PRO A 347 -6.84 5.31 -22.24
CA PRO A 347 -6.28 5.43 -20.90
C PRO A 347 -7.28 6.07 -19.91
N PRO A 348 -7.67 5.38 -18.83
CA PRO A 348 -8.65 5.94 -17.89
C PRO A 348 -8.13 7.19 -17.17
N GLY A 349 -8.92 8.25 -17.18
CA GLY A 349 -8.60 9.52 -16.52
C GLY A 349 -7.94 10.56 -17.43
N ASP A 350 -7.58 10.20 -18.67
CA ASP A 350 -7.01 11.14 -19.63
C ASP A 350 -8.14 11.90 -20.35
N ALA A 351 -7.94 13.20 -20.53
CA ALA A 351 -8.80 14.06 -21.34
C ALA A 351 -7.94 14.84 -22.34
N THR A 352 -8.38 14.91 -23.60
CA THR A 352 -7.71 15.75 -24.59
C THR A 352 -7.98 17.23 -24.37
N ASP A 353 -7.15 18.09 -24.93
CA ASP A 353 -7.35 19.53 -24.97
C ASP A 353 -8.74 19.93 -25.52
N ALA A 354 -9.17 19.32 -26.63
CA ALA A 354 -10.49 19.56 -27.22
C ALA A 354 -11.64 19.06 -26.31
N GLN A 355 -11.44 17.96 -25.59
CA GLN A 355 -12.41 17.50 -24.59
C GLN A 355 -12.49 18.45 -23.39
N MET A 356 -11.37 19.00 -22.94
CA MET A 356 -11.34 20.03 -21.89
C MET A 356 -12.09 21.29 -22.33
N GLU A 357 -11.87 21.76 -23.56
CA GLU A 357 -12.62 22.89 -24.14
C GLU A 357 -14.13 22.60 -24.21
N ALA A 358 -14.53 21.41 -24.68
CA ALA A 358 -15.93 21.02 -24.73
C ALA A 358 -16.58 20.93 -23.33
N MET A 359 -15.88 20.37 -22.34
CA MET A 359 -16.36 20.36 -20.95
C MET A 359 -16.53 21.77 -20.41
N ALA A 360 -15.59 22.68 -20.71
CA ALA A 360 -15.67 24.09 -20.31
C ALA A 360 -16.92 24.78 -20.89
N ASP A 361 -17.19 24.61 -22.19
CA ASP A 361 -18.35 25.19 -22.86
C ASP A 361 -19.68 24.65 -22.28
N ILE A 362 -19.74 23.34 -21.98
CA ILE A 362 -20.91 22.72 -21.36
C ILE A 362 -21.10 23.23 -19.94
N GLY A 363 -20.02 23.31 -19.14
CA GLY A 363 -20.06 23.81 -17.77
C GLY A 363 -20.53 25.26 -17.69
N GLU A 364 -19.98 26.13 -18.54
CA GLU A 364 -20.39 27.55 -18.64
C GLU A 364 -21.87 27.69 -18.97
N LYS A 365 -22.34 26.93 -19.96
CA LYS A 365 -23.70 27.08 -20.48
C LYS A 365 -24.78 26.42 -19.60
N TYR A 366 -24.49 25.25 -19.03
CA TYR A 366 -25.52 24.38 -18.44
C TYR A 366 -25.30 24.04 -16.96
N SER A 367 -24.15 24.41 -16.38
CA SER A 367 -23.82 24.07 -14.99
C SER A 367 -23.27 25.26 -14.21
N PHE A 368 -23.78 26.46 -14.50
CA PHE A 368 -23.45 27.71 -13.81
C PHE A 368 -21.94 28.01 -13.76
N ASP A 369 -21.22 27.67 -14.83
CA ASP A 369 -19.77 27.83 -14.94
C ASP A 369 -18.99 27.11 -13.84
N GLU A 370 -19.51 25.99 -13.34
CA GLU A 370 -18.86 25.15 -12.34
C GLU A 370 -18.67 23.71 -12.83
N LEU A 371 -17.46 23.19 -12.66
CA LEU A 371 -17.08 21.80 -12.87
C LEU A 371 -16.33 21.27 -11.64
N ARG A 372 -16.34 19.95 -11.45
CA ARG A 372 -15.59 19.31 -10.37
C ARG A 372 -14.85 18.06 -10.83
N ILE A 373 -13.63 17.87 -10.35
CA ILE A 373 -12.86 16.64 -10.59
C ILE A 373 -13.17 15.66 -9.48
N SER A 374 -13.52 14.43 -9.83
CA SER A 374 -13.79 13.37 -8.87
C SER A 374 -12.51 12.65 -8.45
N HIS A 375 -12.52 12.07 -7.25
CA HIS A 375 -11.45 11.17 -6.82
C HIS A 375 -11.40 9.88 -7.68
N GLU A 376 -12.46 9.62 -8.44
CA GLU A 376 -12.55 8.53 -9.40
C GLU A 376 -11.96 8.91 -10.76
N GLN A 377 -11.28 10.06 -10.89
CA GLN A 377 -10.65 10.53 -12.14
C GLN A 377 -11.65 10.90 -13.24
N ASN A 378 -12.86 11.31 -12.87
CA ASN A 378 -13.91 11.82 -13.79
C ASN A 378 -14.17 13.31 -13.56
N VAL A 379 -14.99 13.93 -14.41
CA VAL A 379 -15.42 15.33 -14.29
C VAL A 379 -16.93 15.38 -13.99
N ILE A 380 -17.36 16.29 -13.14
CA ILE A 380 -18.74 16.44 -12.70
C ILE A 380 -19.27 17.81 -13.13
N LEU A 381 -20.48 17.83 -13.69
CA LEU A 381 -21.31 19.01 -13.83
C LEU A 381 -22.31 19.01 -12.67
N PRO A 382 -22.10 19.80 -11.61
CA PRO A 382 -22.88 19.66 -10.38
C PRO A 382 -24.34 20.09 -10.52
N HIS A 383 -24.66 21.00 -11.44
CA HIS A 383 -25.90 21.77 -11.41
C HIS A 383 -26.57 21.85 -12.80
N VAL A 384 -27.00 20.72 -13.34
CA VAL A 384 -27.65 20.66 -14.67
C VAL A 384 -29.16 20.59 -14.54
N ARG A 385 -29.89 21.43 -15.27
CA ARG A 385 -31.36 21.36 -15.34
C ARG A 385 -31.79 20.10 -16.07
N LEU A 386 -32.82 19.42 -15.58
CA LEU A 386 -33.35 18.23 -16.27
C LEU A 386 -33.79 18.55 -17.72
N ASP A 387 -34.35 19.74 -17.94
CA ASP A 387 -34.79 20.19 -19.29
C ASP A 387 -33.63 20.36 -20.28
N ASP A 388 -32.41 20.63 -19.80
CA ASP A 388 -31.22 20.83 -20.64
C ASP A 388 -30.45 19.53 -20.90
N LEU A 389 -30.77 18.45 -20.18
CA LEU A 389 -30.05 17.18 -20.28
C LEU A 389 -29.95 16.62 -21.70
N PRO A 390 -31.01 16.66 -22.56
CA PRO A 390 -30.88 16.22 -23.94
C PRO A 390 -29.78 16.98 -24.70
N ALA A 391 -29.70 18.30 -24.52
CA ALA A 391 -28.71 19.14 -25.18
C ALA A 391 -27.30 18.93 -24.61
N VAL A 392 -27.19 18.75 -23.28
CA VAL A 392 -25.92 18.40 -22.63
C VAL A 392 -25.41 17.06 -23.15
N TYR A 393 -26.27 16.04 -23.22
CA TYR A 393 -25.91 14.74 -23.75
C TYR A 393 -25.46 14.81 -25.22
N ASP A 394 -26.19 15.53 -26.08
CA ASP A 394 -25.82 15.67 -27.49
C ASP A 394 -24.43 16.35 -27.64
N ALA A 395 -24.12 17.33 -26.78
CA ALA A 395 -22.79 17.95 -26.74
C ALA A 395 -21.70 16.99 -26.25
N LEU A 396 -21.97 16.18 -25.23
CA LEU A 396 -21.06 15.12 -24.78
C LEU A 396 -20.85 14.05 -25.86
N VAL A 397 -21.88 13.70 -26.62
CA VAL A 397 -21.77 12.77 -27.76
C VAL A 397 -20.83 13.34 -28.81
N ALA A 398 -21.01 14.60 -29.20
CA ALA A 398 -20.14 15.28 -30.16
C ALA A 398 -18.66 15.31 -29.71
N ALA A 399 -18.42 15.47 -28.41
CA ALA A 399 -17.09 15.48 -27.80
C ALA A 399 -16.54 14.08 -27.45
N LYS A 400 -17.27 13.00 -27.71
CA LYS A 400 -16.94 11.61 -27.32
C LYS A 400 -16.74 11.43 -25.80
N LEU A 401 -17.58 12.10 -25.00
CA LEU A 401 -17.59 12.10 -23.53
C LEU A 401 -18.90 11.52 -22.94
N HIS A 402 -19.62 10.71 -23.72
CA HIS A 402 -20.95 10.19 -23.40
C HIS A 402 -20.93 8.76 -22.81
N SER A 403 -19.77 8.27 -22.37
CA SER A 403 -19.63 6.92 -21.81
C SER A 403 -20.54 6.73 -20.59
N ALA A 404 -21.49 5.79 -20.72
CA ALA A 404 -22.53 5.51 -19.74
C ALA A 404 -22.09 4.47 -18.69
N ASN A 405 -20.89 4.62 -18.12
CA ASN A 405 -20.25 3.59 -17.29
C ASN A 405 -19.98 4.01 -15.84
N ALA A 406 -20.41 5.20 -15.40
CA ALA A 406 -20.16 5.66 -14.04
C ALA A 406 -20.59 4.60 -13.00
N GLY A 407 -19.68 4.23 -12.11
CA GLY A 407 -19.90 3.18 -11.10
C GLY A 407 -19.78 1.73 -11.56
N LEU A 408 -19.63 1.48 -12.86
CA LEU A 408 -19.51 0.13 -13.43
C LEU A 408 -18.04 -0.32 -13.55
N ILE A 409 -17.83 -1.60 -13.88
CA ILE A 409 -16.49 -2.21 -13.96
C ILE A 409 -15.51 -1.47 -14.89
N THR A 410 -15.99 -0.82 -15.96
CA THR A 410 -15.14 -0.07 -16.88
C THR A 410 -14.81 1.36 -16.40
N ASP A 411 -15.46 1.85 -15.35
CA ASP A 411 -15.15 3.11 -14.67
C ASP A 411 -13.97 2.94 -13.68
N MET A 412 -12.87 2.38 -14.20
CA MET A 412 -11.70 1.97 -13.42
C MET A 412 -10.91 3.15 -12.86
N ILE A 413 -10.31 3.00 -11.68
CA ILE A 413 -9.25 3.92 -11.21
C ILE A 413 -7.90 3.32 -11.58
N VAL A 414 -7.10 4.05 -12.34
CA VAL A 414 -5.83 3.54 -12.89
C VAL A 414 -4.73 4.56 -12.67
N CYS A 415 -3.61 4.11 -12.12
CA CYS A 415 -2.41 4.96 -12.06
C CYS A 415 -1.63 4.87 -13.39
N PRO A 416 -0.80 5.88 -13.72
CA PRO A 416 0.00 5.85 -14.95
C PRO A 416 0.92 4.63 -15.11
N GLY A 417 1.32 3.96 -14.02
CA GLY A 417 2.17 2.76 -14.10
C GLY A 417 3.54 3.03 -14.72
N LEU A 418 4.21 1.97 -15.16
CA LEU A 418 5.53 2.04 -15.80
C LEU A 418 5.50 2.71 -17.19
N ASP A 419 4.31 3.03 -17.71
CA ASP A 419 4.15 3.82 -18.94
C ASP A 419 4.72 5.25 -18.78
N TYR A 420 4.75 5.78 -17.55
CA TYR A 420 5.33 7.09 -17.24
C TYR A 420 6.14 7.10 -15.94
N CYS A 421 5.71 6.35 -14.92
CA CYS A 421 6.16 6.53 -13.55
C CYS A 421 7.50 5.83 -13.27
N ALA A 422 8.50 6.60 -12.81
CA ALA A 422 9.81 6.07 -12.42
C ALA A 422 9.81 5.25 -11.11
N LEU A 423 8.67 5.09 -10.44
CA LEU A 423 8.51 4.30 -9.22
C LEU A 423 7.66 3.03 -9.45
N ALA A 424 7.14 2.83 -10.65
CA ALA A 424 6.30 1.68 -10.95
C ALA A 424 7.14 0.42 -11.17
N ASN A 425 6.52 -0.73 -10.97
CA ASN A 425 7.12 -2.04 -11.22
C ASN A 425 6.51 -2.71 -12.45
N ALA A 426 5.27 -2.36 -12.79
CA ALA A 426 4.57 -2.83 -13.97
C ALA A 426 3.78 -1.71 -14.64
N ARG A 427 3.43 -1.90 -15.91
CA ARG A 427 2.52 -1.04 -16.66
C ARG A 427 1.10 -1.16 -16.08
N SER A 428 0.25 -0.20 -16.42
CA SER A 428 -1.13 -0.20 -15.89
C SER A 428 -2.14 0.19 -16.94
N ILE A 429 -1.77 1.10 -17.84
CA ILE A 429 -2.66 1.59 -18.90
C ILE A 429 -3.01 0.46 -19.89
N PRO A 430 -2.06 -0.34 -20.41
CA PRO A 430 -2.40 -1.43 -21.35
C PRO A 430 -3.27 -2.54 -20.74
N VAL A 431 -3.15 -2.77 -19.43
CA VAL A 431 -4.02 -3.72 -18.71
C VAL A 431 -5.44 -3.16 -18.61
N ALA A 432 -5.56 -1.88 -18.24
CA ALA A 432 -6.85 -1.21 -18.17
C ALA A 432 -7.57 -1.14 -19.53
N GLN A 433 -6.85 -0.85 -20.61
CA GLN A 433 -7.43 -0.81 -21.96
C GLN A 433 -8.05 -2.16 -22.34
N ARG A 434 -7.30 -3.26 -22.19
CA ARG A 434 -7.80 -4.61 -22.49
C ARG A 434 -8.95 -5.04 -21.58
N LEU A 435 -8.96 -4.61 -20.31
CA LEU A 435 -10.08 -4.83 -19.40
C LEU A 435 -11.33 -4.04 -19.85
N SER A 436 -11.15 -2.79 -20.29
CA SER A 436 -12.27 -1.99 -20.80
C SER A 436 -12.87 -2.60 -22.08
N GLU A 437 -12.05 -3.17 -22.95
CA GLU A 437 -12.48 -3.91 -24.14
C GLU A 437 -13.20 -5.22 -23.77
N ARG A 438 -12.65 -5.99 -22.82
CA ARG A 438 -13.27 -7.24 -22.32
C ARG A 438 -14.68 -7.01 -21.77
N PHE A 439 -14.88 -5.90 -21.06
CA PHE A 439 -16.16 -5.55 -20.43
C PHE A 439 -16.93 -4.45 -21.18
N GLU A 440 -16.69 -4.26 -22.49
CA GLU A 440 -17.34 -3.17 -23.26
C GLU A 440 -18.86 -3.29 -23.34
N ASN A 441 -19.40 -4.51 -23.27
CA ASN A 441 -20.83 -4.77 -23.43
C ASN A 441 -21.63 -4.20 -22.25
N ILE A 442 -22.46 -3.18 -22.53
CA ILE A 442 -23.21 -2.46 -21.51
C ILE A 442 -24.28 -3.28 -20.81
N GLU A 443 -24.92 -4.24 -21.49
CA GLU A 443 -25.90 -5.12 -20.88
C GLU A 443 -25.23 -6.09 -19.90
N ARG A 444 -24.02 -6.56 -20.23
CA ARG A 444 -23.20 -7.34 -19.29
C ARG A 444 -22.78 -6.50 -18.09
N GLN A 445 -22.33 -5.26 -18.30
CA GLN A 445 -22.01 -4.37 -17.18
C GLN A 445 -23.24 -4.09 -16.30
N LYS A 446 -24.43 -3.98 -16.88
CA LYS A 446 -25.68 -3.85 -16.14
C LYS A 446 -25.99 -5.09 -15.29
N ASP A 447 -25.76 -6.28 -15.83
CA ASP A 447 -25.91 -7.53 -15.08
C ASP A 447 -24.90 -7.65 -13.94
N ILE A 448 -23.65 -7.21 -14.14
CA ILE A 448 -22.61 -7.14 -13.11
C ILE A 448 -22.98 -6.13 -12.00
N GLY A 449 -23.63 -5.02 -12.36
CA GLY A 449 -23.94 -3.95 -11.42
C GLY A 449 -22.72 -3.13 -11.01
N GLU A 450 -22.81 -2.44 -9.87
CA GLU A 450 -21.72 -1.60 -9.37
C GLU A 450 -20.49 -2.45 -8.98
N LEU A 451 -19.34 -2.16 -9.61
CA LEU A 451 -18.09 -2.87 -9.34
C LEU A 451 -16.89 -1.94 -9.53
N LYS A 452 -16.17 -1.68 -8.45
CA LYS A 452 -15.03 -0.75 -8.44
C LYS A 452 -13.72 -1.49 -8.66
N LEU A 453 -13.25 -1.52 -9.91
CA LEU A 453 -11.97 -2.10 -10.31
C LEU A 453 -10.84 -1.03 -10.25
N LYS A 454 -9.74 -1.33 -9.57
CA LYS A 454 -8.69 -0.35 -9.25
C LYS A 454 -7.29 -0.91 -9.49
N ILE A 455 -6.48 -0.23 -10.29
CA ILE A 455 -5.20 -0.74 -10.82
C ILE A 455 -4.04 0.17 -10.38
N SER A 456 -2.97 -0.43 -9.84
CA SER A 456 -1.73 0.27 -9.57
C SER A 456 -0.53 -0.52 -10.05
N GLY A 457 0.38 0.11 -10.80
CA GLY A 457 1.62 -0.51 -11.28
C GLY A 457 2.68 -0.77 -10.20
N CYS A 458 2.43 -0.36 -8.95
CA CYS A 458 3.26 -0.74 -7.80
C CYS A 458 2.55 -0.55 -6.46
N ILE A 459 3.24 -0.99 -5.41
CA ILE A 459 2.79 -1.01 -4.01
C ILE A 459 2.48 0.38 -3.41
N ASN A 460 2.84 1.48 -4.09
CA ASN A 460 2.50 2.83 -3.64
C ASN A 460 0.99 3.11 -3.68
N ALA A 461 0.23 2.30 -4.43
CA ALA A 461 -1.23 2.31 -4.49
C ALA A 461 -1.83 3.65 -4.94
N CYS A 462 -1.23 4.32 -5.92
CA CYS A 462 -1.74 5.60 -6.46
C CYS A 462 -3.12 5.45 -7.12
N GLY A 463 -3.41 4.28 -7.70
CA GLY A 463 -4.72 3.93 -8.24
C GLY A 463 -5.64 3.25 -7.22
N HIS A 464 -5.28 3.28 -5.93
CA HIS A 464 -6.14 2.84 -4.82
C HIS A 464 -6.54 1.36 -4.85
N HIS A 465 -5.72 0.46 -5.41
CA HIS A 465 -6.03 -0.97 -5.54
C HIS A 465 -6.44 -1.66 -4.22
N HIS A 466 -5.86 -1.28 -3.06
CA HIS A 466 -6.25 -1.84 -1.76
C HIS A 466 -7.72 -1.61 -1.36
N VAL A 467 -8.40 -0.62 -1.92
CA VAL A 467 -9.82 -0.30 -1.66
C VAL A 467 -10.66 -0.39 -2.94
N GLY A 468 -10.23 -1.22 -3.88
CA GLY A 468 -11.06 -1.68 -5.00
C GLY A 468 -11.77 -2.96 -4.59
N HIS A 469 -13.01 -3.14 -5.09
CA HIS A 469 -13.73 -4.41 -4.99
C HIS A 469 -12.85 -5.52 -5.56
N ILE A 470 -12.26 -5.22 -6.72
CA ILE A 470 -11.14 -5.91 -7.34
C ILE A 470 -10.00 -4.91 -7.44
N GLY A 471 -8.87 -5.20 -6.79
CA GLY A 471 -7.65 -4.41 -6.87
C GLY A 471 -6.56 -5.17 -7.62
N ILE A 472 -5.86 -4.51 -8.53
CA ILE A 472 -4.72 -5.07 -9.28
C ILE A 472 -3.44 -4.35 -8.85
N LEU A 473 -2.46 -5.12 -8.37
CA LEU A 473 -1.13 -4.66 -7.96
C LEU A 473 -0.06 -5.19 -8.93
N GLY A 474 0.58 -4.29 -9.64
CA GLY A 474 1.79 -4.57 -10.40
C GLY A 474 3.01 -4.83 -9.49
N VAL A 475 3.71 -5.93 -9.75
CA VAL A 475 4.97 -6.31 -9.10
C VAL A 475 5.99 -6.70 -10.17
N ASP A 476 7.27 -6.55 -9.85
CA ASP A 476 8.37 -7.01 -10.70
C ASP A 476 8.97 -8.26 -10.05
N ARG A 477 9.22 -9.29 -10.85
CA ARG A 477 10.02 -10.45 -10.44
C ARG A 477 11.02 -10.76 -11.54
N LYS A 478 12.30 -10.48 -11.27
CA LYS A 478 13.42 -10.74 -12.20
C LYS A 478 13.25 -10.05 -13.56
N GLY A 479 12.65 -8.86 -13.58
CA GLY A 479 12.40 -8.09 -14.80
C GLY A 479 11.12 -8.48 -15.55
N GLU A 480 10.32 -9.41 -15.02
CA GLU A 480 9.00 -9.73 -15.54
C GLU A 480 7.90 -9.00 -14.75
N GLU A 481 6.98 -8.38 -15.49
CA GLU A 481 5.81 -7.69 -14.94
C GLU A 481 4.70 -8.70 -14.59
N LEU A 482 4.39 -8.81 -13.30
CA LEU A 482 3.30 -9.63 -12.79
C LEU A 482 2.24 -8.78 -12.09
N TYR A 483 1.02 -9.31 -12.00
CA TYR A 483 -0.15 -8.61 -11.50
C TYR A 483 -0.86 -9.44 -10.43
N GLN A 484 -0.79 -9.01 -9.17
CA GLN A 484 -1.51 -9.65 -8.07
C GLN A 484 -2.93 -9.08 -7.95
N ILE A 485 -3.91 -9.97 -7.77
CA ILE A 485 -5.29 -9.59 -7.48
C ILE A 485 -5.49 -9.49 -5.97
N THR A 486 -6.21 -8.45 -5.56
CA THR A 486 -6.77 -8.28 -4.22
C THR A 486 -8.29 -8.18 -4.32
N LEU A 487 -9.03 -8.79 -3.40
CA LEU A 487 -10.49 -8.78 -3.40
C LEU A 487 -11.06 -8.30 -2.07
N GLY A 488 -12.24 -7.67 -2.12
CA GLY A 488 -13.00 -7.27 -0.93
C GLY A 488 -12.62 -5.92 -0.33
N GLY A 489 -11.86 -5.10 -1.04
CA GLY A 489 -11.58 -3.73 -0.63
C GLY A 489 -12.76 -2.81 -0.95
N SER A 490 -13.03 -1.83 -0.09
CA SER A 490 -13.98 -0.76 -0.36
C SER A 490 -13.49 0.56 0.24
N GLY A 491 -13.73 1.66 -0.49
CA GLY A 491 -13.44 3.02 -0.04
C GLY A 491 -14.68 3.77 0.45
N ASP A 492 -15.82 3.11 0.56
CA ASP A 492 -17.08 3.70 1.04
C ASP A 492 -17.10 3.85 2.58
N GLU A 493 -18.24 4.20 3.15
CA GLU A 493 -18.43 4.36 4.59
C GLU A 493 -18.14 3.07 5.39
N ASN A 494 -18.31 1.91 4.75
CA ASN A 494 -17.97 0.57 5.23
C ASN A 494 -16.57 0.12 4.74
N THR A 495 -15.62 1.05 4.81
CA THR A 495 -14.25 0.91 4.30
C THR A 495 -13.60 -0.42 4.71
N SER A 496 -13.03 -1.12 3.75
CA SER A 496 -12.29 -2.38 3.95
C SER A 496 -11.04 -2.43 3.07
N ILE A 497 -10.02 -3.16 3.52
CA ILE A 497 -8.81 -3.42 2.73
C ILE A 497 -8.94 -4.78 2.04
N GLY A 498 -8.69 -4.81 0.73
CA GLY A 498 -8.71 -6.03 -0.06
C GLY A 498 -7.60 -7.00 0.31
N LYS A 499 -7.90 -8.30 0.23
CA LYS A 499 -6.98 -9.40 0.54
C LYS A 499 -6.36 -9.96 -0.73
N ILE A 500 -5.05 -10.20 -0.70
CA ILE A 500 -4.33 -10.84 -1.81
C ILE A 500 -4.89 -12.25 -2.02
N THR A 501 -5.23 -12.58 -3.26
CA THR A 501 -5.84 -13.87 -3.61
C THR A 501 -4.82 -14.99 -3.77
N GLY A 502 -3.59 -14.68 -4.19
CA GLY A 502 -2.55 -15.67 -4.43
C GLY A 502 -1.39 -15.12 -5.27
N PRO A 503 -0.69 -15.99 -6.01
CA PRO A 503 0.35 -15.59 -6.95
C PRO A 503 -0.13 -14.58 -7.99
N GLY A 504 0.81 -13.78 -8.51
CA GLY A 504 0.53 -12.82 -9.57
C GLY A 504 0.39 -13.49 -10.93
N PHE A 505 -0.44 -12.88 -11.78
CA PHE A 505 -0.67 -13.27 -13.17
C PHE A 505 0.25 -12.48 -14.10
N THR A 506 0.59 -13.05 -15.25
CA THR A 506 1.24 -12.27 -16.31
C THR A 506 0.29 -11.20 -16.86
N SER A 507 0.84 -10.27 -17.64
CA SER A 507 0.03 -9.29 -18.37
C SER A 507 -1.02 -9.96 -19.26
N ASP A 508 -0.77 -11.14 -19.84
CA ASP A 508 -1.73 -11.78 -20.74
C ASP A 508 -2.86 -12.48 -19.98
N GLU A 509 -2.55 -13.05 -18.81
CA GLU A 509 -3.51 -13.81 -18.00
C GLU A 509 -4.40 -12.93 -17.10
N ILE A 510 -3.95 -11.73 -16.71
CA ILE A 510 -4.67 -10.90 -15.73
C ILE A 510 -6.10 -10.54 -16.18
N VAL A 511 -6.33 -10.37 -17.48
CA VAL A 511 -7.66 -10.05 -18.03
C VAL A 511 -8.62 -11.23 -17.83
N ASP A 512 -8.17 -12.45 -18.13
CA ASP A 512 -8.94 -13.67 -17.94
C ASP A 512 -9.13 -14.01 -16.46
N ALA A 513 -8.17 -13.66 -15.60
CA ALA A 513 -8.32 -13.79 -14.17
C ALA A 513 -9.43 -12.87 -13.61
N VAL A 514 -9.51 -11.61 -14.06
CA VAL A 514 -10.60 -10.70 -13.68
C VAL A 514 -11.95 -11.21 -14.19
N GLU A 515 -12.02 -11.67 -15.45
CA GLU A 515 -13.20 -12.32 -16.02
C GLU A 515 -13.69 -13.47 -15.13
N THR A 516 -12.76 -14.36 -14.73
CA THR A 516 -13.04 -15.51 -13.85
C THR A 516 -13.64 -15.06 -12.51
N VAL A 517 -13.12 -13.99 -11.91
CA VAL A 517 -13.68 -13.43 -10.66
C VAL A 517 -15.11 -12.92 -10.87
N VAL A 518 -15.35 -12.20 -11.96
CA VAL A 518 -16.68 -11.66 -12.29
C VAL A 518 -17.69 -12.78 -12.54
N ASP A 519 -17.34 -13.77 -13.35
CA ASP A 519 -18.21 -14.90 -13.66
C ASP A 519 -18.50 -15.75 -12.41
N THR A 520 -17.50 -15.90 -11.53
CA THR A 520 -17.69 -16.55 -10.22
C THR A 520 -18.71 -15.78 -9.40
N TYR A 521 -18.55 -14.45 -9.28
CA TYR A 521 -19.51 -13.60 -8.57
C TYR A 521 -20.94 -13.76 -9.11
N LEU A 522 -21.13 -13.64 -10.43
CA LEU A 522 -22.45 -13.75 -11.04
C LEU A 522 -23.11 -15.12 -10.81
N LYS A 523 -22.30 -16.18 -10.68
CA LYS A 523 -22.76 -17.54 -10.39
C LYS A 523 -23.14 -17.76 -8.93
N VAL A 524 -22.46 -17.11 -7.99
CA VAL A 524 -22.62 -17.34 -6.53
C VAL A 524 -23.43 -16.28 -5.80
N ARG A 525 -23.78 -15.16 -6.46
CA ARG A 525 -24.68 -14.16 -5.89
C ARG A 525 -26.07 -14.77 -5.65
N ASP A 526 -26.67 -14.45 -4.51
CA ASP A 526 -27.96 -15.00 -4.10
C ASP A 526 -29.12 -14.34 -4.86
N ARG A 527 -28.94 -13.09 -5.27
CA ARG A 527 -29.93 -12.28 -5.98
C ARG A 527 -29.27 -11.49 -7.10
N ALA A 528 -30.04 -11.18 -8.14
CA ALA A 528 -29.57 -10.38 -9.27
C ALA A 528 -29.15 -8.95 -8.88
N ASP A 529 -29.68 -8.42 -7.77
CA ASP A 529 -29.37 -7.08 -7.24
C ASP A 529 -28.27 -7.08 -6.16
N GLU A 530 -27.75 -8.24 -5.76
CA GLU A 530 -26.65 -8.31 -4.78
C GLU A 530 -25.36 -7.84 -5.44
N SER A 531 -24.73 -6.79 -4.91
CA SER A 531 -23.47 -6.26 -5.44
C SER A 531 -22.31 -7.22 -5.24
N PHE A 532 -21.22 -7.06 -6.02
CA PHE A 532 -20.01 -7.86 -5.85
C PHE A 532 -19.48 -7.81 -4.41
N ILE A 533 -19.42 -6.61 -3.81
CA ILE A 533 -18.81 -6.42 -2.50
C ILE A 533 -19.64 -7.06 -1.39
N ASP A 534 -20.97 -7.06 -1.52
CA ASP A 534 -21.86 -7.71 -0.56
C ASP A 534 -21.76 -9.24 -0.65
N ALA A 535 -21.75 -9.77 -1.87
CA ALA A 535 -21.52 -11.20 -2.10
C ALA A 535 -20.17 -11.65 -1.52
N TYR A 536 -19.10 -10.87 -1.73
CA TYR A 536 -17.78 -11.16 -1.16
C TYR A 536 -17.79 -11.09 0.38
N ARG A 537 -18.44 -10.09 0.98
CA ARG A 537 -18.57 -9.97 2.45
C ARG A 537 -19.32 -11.15 3.06
N ARG A 538 -20.31 -11.69 2.35
CA ARG A 538 -21.10 -12.86 2.77
C ARG A 538 -20.33 -14.18 2.62
N LEU A 539 -19.66 -14.38 1.50
CA LEU A 539 -19.04 -15.66 1.12
C LEU A 539 -17.58 -15.80 1.55
N GLY A 540 -16.87 -14.69 1.73
CA GLY A 540 -15.42 -14.67 1.92
C GLY A 540 -14.64 -14.91 0.62
N ASP A 541 -13.36 -15.22 0.75
CA ASP A 541 -12.41 -15.34 -0.36
C ASP A 541 -12.37 -16.72 -1.02
N ALA A 542 -12.85 -17.76 -0.32
CA ALA A 542 -12.68 -19.15 -0.74
C ALA A 542 -13.22 -19.46 -2.16
N PRO A 543 -14.47 -19.09 -2.54
CA PRO A 543 -14.99 -19.41 -3.88
C PRO A 543 -14.18 -18.75 -5.00
N PHE A 544 -13.70 -17.52 -4.77
CA PHE A 544 -12.94 -16.76 -5.75
C PHE A 544 -11.51 -17.30 -5.89
N LYS A 545 -10.88 -17.69 -4.77
CA LYS A 545 -9.57 -18.35 -4.79
C LYS A 545 -9.63 -19.72 -5.48
N GLU A 546 -10.67 -20.50 -5.21
CA GLU A 546 -10.91 -21.79 -5.89
C GLU A 546 -11.14 -21.59 -7.40
N ALA A 547 -11.87 -20.56 -7.81
CA ALA A 547 -12.06 -20.30 -9.24
C ALA A 547 -10.75 -19.88 -9.94
N LEU A 548 -9.96 -19.02 -9.30
CA LEU A 548 -8.70 -18.51 -9.85
C LEU A 548 -7.58 -19.56 -9.88
N TYR A 549 -7.46 -20.36 -8.81
CA TYR A 549 -6.31 -21.25 -8.59
C TYR A 549 -6.69 -22.71 -8.40
N GLY A 550 -7.96 -23.04 -8.15
CA GLY A 550 -8.43 -24.40 -7.92
C GLY A 550 -8.40 -25.28 -9.18
N VAL A 551 -8.47 -24.72 -10.39
CA VAL A 551 -8.18 -25.48 -11.62
C VAL A 551 -6.68 -25.74 -11.74
N LEU A 552 -5.82 -24.81 -11.33
CA LEU A 552 -4.37 -25.07 -11.24
C LEU A 552 -4.08 -26.13 -10.17
N GLU A 553 -4.81 -26.14 -9.06
CA GLU A 553 -4.72 -27.17 -8.02
C GLU A 553 -5.27 -28.52 -8.50
N GLN A 554 -6.41 -28.57 -9.19
CA GLN A 554 -6.97 -29.80 -9.75
C GLN A 554 -6.21 -30.31 -10.98
N VAL A 555 -5.62 -29.43 -11.78
CA VAL A 555 -4.70 -29.79 -12.87
C VAL A 555 -3.38 -30.23 -12.25
N MET A 556 -2.87 -29.62 -11.17
CA MET A 556 -1.72 -30.10 -10.40
C MET A 556 -2.00 -31.42 -9.65
N ILE A 557 -3.23 -31.67 -9.21
CA ILE A 557 -3.68 -32.92 -8.55
C ILE A 557 -3.92 -34.02 -9.59
N ARG A 558 -4.54 -33.70 -10.74
CA ARG A 558 -4.73 -34.65 -11.86
C ARG A 558 -3.42 -34.94 -12.61
N SER A 559 -2.56 -33.93 -12.75
CA SER A 559 -1.19 -34.14 -13.20
C SER A 559 -0.37 -34.80 -12.11
N SER A 560 -0.65 -34.65 -10.81
CA SER A 560 -0.08 -35.51 -9.76
C SER A 560 -0.54 -36.96 -9.85
N GLU A 561 -1.76 -37.28 -10.29
CA GLU A 561 -2.20 -38.67 -10.48
C GLU A 561 -1.67 -39.28 -11.79
N HIS A 562 -1.57 -38.48 -12.86
CA HIS A 562 -1.01 -38.93 -14.14
C HIS A 562 0.53 -38.96 -14.12
N LEU A 563 1.20 -38.00 -13.49
CA LEU A 563 2.65 -38.01 -13.22
C LEU A 563 3.03 -38.96 -12.08
N ARG A 564 2.15 -39.35 -11.14
CA ARG A 564 2.44 -40.49 -10.24
C ARG A 564 2.62 -41.80 -11.02
N ASN A 565 1.93 -41.94 -12.14
CA ASN A 565 2.04 -43.12 -13.01
C ASN A 565 3.11 -42.98 -14.10
N GLN A 566 3.72 -41.80 -14.29
CA GLN A 566 4.77 -41.56 -15.30
C GLN A 566 6.11 -41.06 -14.74
N VAL A 567 6.18 -40.68 -13.46
CA VAL A 567 7.40 -40.22 -12.77
C VAL A 567 7.54 -40.98 -11.45
N SER A 568 7.54 -42.31 -11.53
CA SER A 568 8.04 -43.17 -10.46
C SER A 568 9.56 -43.26 -10.43
N ASP A 569 10.27 -42.50 -11.28
CA ASP A 569 11.73 -42.46 -11.28
C ASP A 569 12.20 -41.00 -11.44
N GLN A 570 12.76 -40.45 -10.35
CA GLN A 570 13.59 -39.23 -10.22
C GLN A 570 12.97 -38.03 -9.44
N CYS A 571 13.46 -37.85 -8.19
CA CYS A 571 13.11 -36.89 -7.10
C CYS A 571 11.79 -37.18 -6.36
N GLY A 572 11.77 -37.61 -5.08
CA GLY A 572 12.12 -36.84 -3.86
C GLY A 572 10.78 -36.46 -3.15
N SER A 573 10.64 -36.60 -1.84
CA SER A 573 9.36 -36.53 -1.10
C SER A 573 8.49 -35.25 -1.31
N ALA A 574 7.23 -35.24 -0.84
CA ALA A 574 6.36 -34.06 -0.89
C ALA A 574 6.96 -32.79 -0.21
N ALA A 575 7.83 -32.98 0.78
CA ALA A 575 8.55 -31.89 1.42
C ALA A 575 9.64 -31.31 0.52
N ASP A 576 10.25 -32.10 -0.37
CA ASP A 576 11.25 -31.65 -1.34
C ASP A 576 10.60 -30.70 -2.36
N PHE A 577 9.40 -31.04 -2.84
CA PHE A 577 8.63 -30.16 -3.71
C PHE A 577 8.25 -28.85 -3.02
N HIS A 578 7.77 -28.92 -1.77
CA HIS A 578 7.40 -27.73 -1.01
C HIS A 578 8.61 -26.84 -0.72
N ALA A 579 9.77 -27.41 -0.39
CA ALA A 579 11.01 -26.66 -0.22
C ALA A 579 11.46 -25.99 -1.53
N ALA A 580 11.33 -26.66 -2.67
CA ALA A 580 11.62 -26.07 -3.98
C ALA A 580 10.68 -24.89 -4.30
N ALA A 581 9.38 -25.03 -4.01
CA ALA A 581 8.40 -23.96 -4.18
C ALA A 581 8.71 -22.74 -3.30
N LEU A 582 9.05 -22.94 -2.02
CA LEU A 582 9.44 -21.85 -1.12
C LEU A 582 10.76 -21.19 -1.54
N ASN A 583 11.76 -21.95 -2.00
CA ASN A 583 12.98 -21.34 -2.54
C ASN A 583 12.69 -20.52 -3.80
N ALA A 584 11.76 -20.95 -4.65
CA ALA A 584 11.36 -20.17 -5.81
C ALA A 584 10.64 -18.89 -5.37
N GLU A 585 9.65 -19.00 -4.48
CA GLU A 585 8.82 -17.89 -3.98
C GLU A 585 9.63 -16.79 -3.30
N TYR A 586 10.58 -17.17 -2.42
CA TYR A 586 11.37 -16.24 -1.61
C TYR A 586 12.80 -16.02 -2.17
N ASP A 587 13.03 -16.31 -3.45
CA ASP A 587 14.34 -16.09 -4.08
C ASP A 587 14.71 -14.60 -4.05
N GLY A 588 15.87 -14.28 -3.48
CA GLY A 588 16.34 -12.89 -3.30
C GLY A 588 15.58 -12.07 -2.24
N ALA A 589 14.67 -12.69 -1.47
CA ALA A 589 13.95 -12.00 -0.41
C ALA A 589 14.86 -11.65 0.79
N ASP A 590 14.56 -10.54 1.45
CA ASP A 590 15.25 -10.13 2.68
C ASP A 590 15.01 -11.15 3.81
N THR A 591 16.05 -11.41 4.61
CA THR A 591 16.01 -12.34 5.75
C THR A 591 14.87 -12.03 6.73
N SER A 592 14.60 -10.74 7.00
CA SER A 592 13.54 -10.32 7.92
C SER A 592 12.16 -10.57 7.33
N LEU A 593 12.01 -10.43 6.00
CA LEU A 593 10.77 -10.76 5.30
C LEU A 593 10.51 -12.27 5.34
N ILE A 594 11.53 -13.08 5.04
CA ILE A 594 11.45 -14.55 5.12
C ILE A 594 11.02 -14.97 6.53
N LEU A 595 11.70 -14.46 7.56
CA LEU A 595 11.38 -14.82 8.94
C LEU A 595 9.96 -14.38 9.33
N ARG A 596 9.51 -13.16 8.98
CA ARG A 596 8.14 -12.70 9.29
C ARG A 596 7.08 -13.55 8.60
N ALA A 597 7.27 -13.89 7.32
CA ALA A 597 6.35 -14.74 6.58
C ALA A 597 6.30 -16.16 7.15
N MET A 598 7.46 -16.76 7.44
CA MET A 598 7.50 -18.13 7.97
C MET A 598 6.94 -18.23 9.39
N ILE A 599 7.22 -17.24 10.23
CA ILE A 599 6.79 -17.21 11.64
C ILE A 599 5.32 -16.79 11.78
N GLY A 600 4.89 -15.77 11.04
CA GLY A 600 3.57 -15.16 11.21
C GLY A 600 2.48 -15.70 10.29
N GLU A 601 2.84 -16.34 9.17
CA GLU A 601 1.88 -16.69 8.11
C GLU A 601 1.97 -18.18 7.73
N VAL A 602 3.10 -18.62 7.13
CA VAL A 602 3.21 -19.93 6.48
C VAL A 602 3.25 -21.09 7.48
N PHE A 603 3.97 -20.92 8.60
CA PHE A 603 4.07 -21.94 9.66
C PHE A 603 3.67 -21.38 11.02
N ALA A 604 2.73 -20.43 11.05
CA ALA A 604 2.25 -19.80 12.28
C ALA A 604 1.84 -20.84 13.33
N GLY A 605 2.48 -20.78 14.51
CA GLY A 605 2.27 -21.75 15.60
C GLY A 605 2.80 -23.18 15.35
N GLN A 606 3.39 -23.46 14.19
CA GLN A 606 3.89 -24.78 13.78
C GLN A 606 5.39 -24.76 13.44
N ILE A 607 6.13 -23.74 13.91
CA ILE A 607 7.55 -23.54 13.67
C ILE A 607 8.34 -23.37 14.98
N ALA A 608 9.58 -23.86 14.99
CA ALA A 608 10.52 -23.66 16.08
C ALA A 608 11.90 -23.23 15.56
N MET A 609 12.68 -22.55 16.39
CA MET A 609 14.08 -22.25 16.09
C MET A 609 14.98 -23.21 16.85
N VAL A 610 16.04 -23.72 16.20
CA VAL A 610 17.08 -24.52 16.86
C VAL A 610 18.31 -23.65 17.06
N SER A 611 18.77 -23.53 18.31
CA SER A 611 19.95 -22.73 18.65
C SER A 611 20.94 -23.53 19.50
N SER A 612 22.22 -23.44 19.16
CA SER A 612 23.31 -23.96 20.01
C SER A 612 23.78 -22.94 21.04
N PHE A 613 23.34 -21.68 20.95
CA PHE A 613 23.90 -20.55 21.69
C PHE A 613 25.43 -20.42 21.51
N GLY A 614 25.95 -20.87 20.36
CA GLY A 614 27.35 -20.68 19.97
C GLY A 614 27.71 -19.25 19.57
N THR A 615 28.93 -19.07 19.09
CA THR A 615 29.59 -17.76 18.87
C THR A 615 28.82 -16.75 18.04
N GLU A 616 27.98 -17.18 17.09
CA GLU A 616 27.17 -16.29 16.24
C GLU A 616 25.65 -16.43 16.47
N SER A 617 25.22 -17.16 17.49
CA SER A 617 23.79 -17.46 17.67
C SER A 617 22.94 -16.24 18.04
N ALA A 618 23.56 -15.22 18.62
CA ALA A 618 22.89 -13.99 19.05
C ALA A 618 22.15 -13.29 17.91
N ILE A 619 22.67 -13.37 16.68
CA ILE A 619 22.13 -12.67 15.52
C ILE A 619 20.75 -13.22 15.14
N LEU A 620 20.67 -14.53 14.90
CA LEU A 620 19.41 -15.16 14.54
C LEU A 620 18.41 -15.12 15.70
N LEU A 621 18.88 -15.26 16.94
CA LEU A 621 18.03 -15.13 18.12
C LEU A 621 17.45 -13.71 18.24
N SER A 622 18.24 -12.67 17.95
CA SER A 622 17.78 -11.28 17.93
C SER A 622 16.73 -11.05 16.83
N LEU A 623 16.97 -11.53 15.62
CA LEU A 623 16.02 -11.43 14.50
C LEU A 623 14.68 -12.12 14.80
N VAL A 624 14.72 -13.29 15.42
CA VAL A 624 13.51 -14.03 15.81
C VAL A 624 12.79 -13.33 16.96
N ALA A 625 13.52 -12.86 17.97
CA ALA A 625 12.94 -12.14 19.12
C ALA A 625 12.24 -10.83 18.71
N GLU A 626 12.73 -10.14 17.68
CA GLU A 626 12.06 -8.94 17.13
C GLU A 626 10.69 -9.25 16.49
N ILE A 627 10.49 -10.50 16.05
CA ILE A 627 9.27 -10.94 15.37
C ILE A 627 8.30 -11.56 16.37
N ASP A 628 8.76 -12.53 17.14
CA ASP A 628 7.98 -13.23 18.15
C ASP A 628 8.91 -13.73 19.29
N PRO A 629 8.99 -13.01 20.42
CA PRO A 629 9.78 -13.46 21.57
C PRO A 629 9.21 -14.73 22.24
N ALA A 630 7.98 -15.13 21.92
CA ALA A 630 7.35 -16.36 22.38
C ALA A 630 7.56 -17.55 21.43
N LEU A 631 8.27 -17.38 20.30
CA LEU A 631 8.58 -18.48 19.40
C LEU A 631 9.42 -19.56 20.12
N PRO A 632 9.06 -20.86 20.04
CA PRO A 632 9.82 -21.91 20.69
C PRO A 632 11.28 -21.99 20.22
N VAL A 633 12.23 -21.73 21.11
CA VAL A 633 13.67 -21.89 20.86
C VAL A 633 14.15 -23.20 21.50
N LEU A 634 14.52 -24.18 20.68
CA LEU A 634 15.03 -25.46 21.12
C LEU A 634 16.55 -25.38 21.33
N PHE A 635 16.98 -25.58 22.57
CA PHE A 635 18.39 -25.64 22.98
C PHE A 635 18.77 -27.06 23.38
N ILE A 636 19.74 -27.67 22.69
CA ILE A 636 20.19 -29.04 23.01
C ILE A 636 21.30 -29.00 24.06
N ASP A 637 20.98 -29.39 25.28
CA ASP A 637 21.95 -29.60 26.36
C ASP A 637 22.45 -31.04 26.34
N THR A 638 23.63 -31.22 25.74
CA THR A 638 24.27 -32.54 25.62
C THR A 638 24.89 -33.04 26.94
N GLY A 639 24.94 -32.22 27.99
CA GLY A 639 25.73 -32.48 29.20
C GLY A 639 27.25 -32.43 28.98
N LYS A 640 27.70 -31.98 27.80
CA LYS A 640 29.12 -31.87 27.41
C LYS A 640 29.43 -30.48 26.82
N LEU A 641 28.59 -29.48 27.05
CA LEU A 641 28.81 -28.10 26.62
C LEU A 641 29.80 -27.39 27.54
N PHE A 642 30.41 -26.30 27.06
CA PHE A 642 31.17 -25.41 27.92
C PHE A 642 30.24 -24.71 28.93
N PRO A 643 30.64 -24.55 30.19
CA PRO A 643 29.90 -23.74 31.15
C PRO A 643 29.64 -22.32 30.64
N GLU A 644 30.60 -21.73 29.91
CA GLU A 644 30.46 -20.42 29.29
C GLU A 644 29.33 -20.35 28.27
N THR A 645 29.05 -21.42 27.53
CA THR A 645 27.93 -21.47 26.57
C THR A 645 26.57 -21.53 27.29
N ILE A 646 26.50 -22.21 28.43
CA ILE A 646 25.30 -22.25 29.26
C ILE A 646 25.04 -20.87 29.88
N ALA A 647 26.08 -20.22 30.42
CA ALA A 647 25.97 -18.86 30.95
C ALA A 647 25.60 -17.85 29.86
N TYR A 648 26.19 -17.97 28.67
CA TYR A 648 25.88 -17.09 27.54
C TYR A 648 24.44 -17.27 27.02
N ARG A 649 23.90 -18.50 27.07
CA ARG A 649 22.48 -18.74 26.82
C ARG A 649 21.61 -17.91 27.76
N ASP A 650 21.87 -17.98 29.06
CA ASP A 650 21.05 -17.28 30.06
C ASP A 650 21.09 -15.76 29.84
N ILE A 651 22.28 -15.21 29.53
CA ILE A 651 22.45 -13.80 29.15
C ILE A 651 21.60 -13.44 27.93
N LEU A 652 21.61 -14.25 26.86
CA LEU A 652 20.85 -13.96 25.65
C LEU A 652 19.35 -14.13 25.85
N VAL A 653 18.92 -15.11 26.65
CA VAL A 653 17.49 -15.33 26.97
C VAL A 653 16.92 -14.12 27.70
N GLU A 654 17.63 -13.64 28.73
CA GLU A 654 17.24 -12.45 29.48
C GLU A 654 17.27 -11.20 28.61
N ARG A 655 18.39 -10.98 27.89
CA ARG A 655 18.59 -9.75 27.11
C ARG A 655 17.65 -9.61 25.92
N LEU A 656 17.31 -10.71 25.26
CA LEU A 656 16.44 -10.71 24.07
C LEU A 656 14.96 -10.96 24.43
N GLY A 657 14.63 -11.15 25.71
CA GLY A 657 13.26 -11.39 26.16
C GLY A 657 12.66 -12.70 25.65
N LEU A 658 13.47 -13.75 25.48
CA LEU A 658 13.00 -15.02 24.92
C LEU A 658 12.15 -15.78 25.96
N CYS A 659 10.84 -15.87 25.71
CA CYS A 659 9.89 -16.42 26.68
C CYS A 659 9.68 -17.94 26.58
N ALA A 660 10.12 -18.58 25.48
CA ALA A 660 9.81 -19.97 25.17
C ALA A 660 11.04 -20.85 24.88
N VAL A 661 12.16 -20.62 25.58
CA VAL A 661 13.37 -21.45 25.43
C VAL A 661 13.19 -22.81 26.09
N ARG A 662 13.32 -23.89 25.31
CA ARG A 662 13.17 -25.28 25.75
C ARG A 662 14.51 -25.98 25.75
N THR A 663 14.97 -26.43 26.91
CA THR A 663 16.19 -27.23 27.03
C THR A 663 15.88 -28.70 26.74
N VAL A 664 16.41 -29.21 25.64
CA VAL A 664 16.30 -30.59 25.18
C VAL A 664 17.51 -31.38 25.67
N ARG A 665 17.29 -32.48 26.40
CA ARG A 665 18.34 -33.36 26.93
C ARG A 665 18.16 -34.80 26.42
N PRO A 666 19.25 -35.56 26.26
CA PRO A 666 19.15 -36.99 26.02
C PRO A 666 18.45 -37.72 27.18
N ALA A 667 17.63 -38.71 26.85
CA ALA A 667 16.89 -39.48 27.83
C ALA A 667 17.85 -40.24 28.78
N ALA A 668 17.62 -40.12 30.09
CA ALA A 668 18.48 -40.73 31.10
C ALA A 668 18.64 -42.27 30.95
N PRO A 669 17.59 -43.05 30.60
CA PRO A 669 17.76 -44.48 30.31
C PRO A 669 18.71 -44.75 29.13
N SER A 670 18.60 -43.98 28.04
CA SER A 670 19.47 -44.12 26.86
C SER A 670 20.94 -43.83 27.19
N LEU A 671 21.21 -42.83 28.05
CA LEU A 671 22.57 -42.55 28.51
C LEU A 671 23.15 -43.68 29.38
N LYS A 672 22.36 -44.24 30.30
CA LYS A 672 22.82 -45.34 31.17
C LYS A 672 23.17 -46.61 30.39
N THR A 673 22.49 -46.86 29.28
CA THR A 673 22.73 -48.04 28.44
C THR A 673 23.83 -47.82 27.41
N ALA A 674 23.81 -46.68 26.70
CA ALA A 674 24.70 -46.45 25.55
C ALA A 674 25.98 -45.64 25.88
N ASP A 675 26.01 -44.89 26.98
CA ASP A 675 27.18 -44.12 27.41
C ASP A 675 27.29 -44.06 28.97
N PRO A 676 27.36 -45.22 29.66
CA PRO A 676 27.33 -45.29 31.12
C PRO A 676 28.48 -44.51 31.80
N TYR A 677 29.62 -44.40 31.10
CA TYR A 677 30.81 -43.70 31.59
C TYR A 677 30.92 -42.25 31.11
N GLY A 678 30.00 -41.78 30.26
CA GLY A 678 30.03 -40.42 29.72
C GLY A 678 31.23 -40.14 28.81
N ALA A 679 31.83 -41.17 28.22
CA ALA A 679 33.08 -41.12 27.46
C ALA A 679 32.91 -41.61 26.00
N LEU A 680 31.68 -41.87 25.54
CA LEU A 680 31.41 -42.35 24.18
C LEU A 680 32.03 -41.47 23.08
N TRP A 681 32.19 -40.16 23.34
CA TRP A 681 32.87 -39.24 22.41
C TRP A 681 34.35 -39.57 22.14
N MET A 682 35.01 -40.38 22.96
CA MET A 682 36.39 -40.80 22.72
C MET A 682 36.49 -41.95 21.72
N SER A 683 35.52 -42.88 21.76
CA SER A 683 35.54 -44.11 20.97
C SER A 683 34.63 -44.05 19.74
N ASP A 684 33.52 -43.31 19.82
CA ASP A 684 32.53 -43.16 18.76
C ASP A 684 31.87 -41.76 18.83
N THR A 685 32.50 -40.80 18.15
CA THR A 685 32.00 -39.42 18.08
C THR A 685 30.68 -39.29 17.32
N ASP A 686 30.37 -40.21 16.40
CA ASP A 686 29.10 -40.24 15.65
C ASP A 686 27.97 -40.79 16.51
N GLY A 687 28.15 -41.94 17.14
CA GLY A 687 27.21 -42.49 18.12
C GLY A 687 26.95 -41.54 19.28
N CYS A 688 27.97 -40.84 19.76
CA CYS A 688 27.79 -39.79 20.77
C CYS A 688 26.91 -38.62 20.29
N CYS A 689 27.08 -38.18 19.04
CA CYS A 689 26.23 -37.13 18.47
C CYS A 689 24.80 -37.65 18.19
N ALA A 690 24.65 -38.89 17.72
CA ALA A 690 23.35 -39.51 17.51
C ALA A 690 22.55 -39.58 18.83
N LEU A 691 23.19 -40.07 19.89
CA LEU A 691 22.62 -40.23 21.23
C LEU A 691 22.30 -38.89 21.89
N ARG A 692 23.23 -37.94 21.88
CA ARG A 692 23.14 -36.70 22.67
C ARG A 692 22.54 -35.51 21.91
N LYS A 693 22.47 -35.56 20.57
CA LYS A 693 22.01 -34.45 19.73
C LYS A 693 20.90 -34.82 18.76
N VAL A 694 21.14 -35.79 17.88
CA VAL A 694 20.23 -36.07 16.75
C VAL A 694 18.90 -36.63 17.24
N ALA A 695 18.91 -37.74 17.99
CA ALA A 695 17.68 -38.36 18.47
C ALA A 695 16.87 -37.44 19.42
N PRO A 696 17.50 -36.73 20.40
CA PRO A 696 16.76 -35.80 21.25
C PRO A 696 16.14 -34.62 20.47
N LEU A 697 16.85 -34.09 19.47
CA LEU A 697 16.32 -33.00 18.64
C LEU A 697 15.17 -33.46 17.76
N GLU A 698 15.28 -34.62 17.11
CA GLU A 698 14.22 -35.19 16.27
C GLU A 698 12.92 -35.32 17.07
N ASN A 699 13.00 -35.87 18.27
CA ASN A 699 11.85 -35.97 19.18
C ASN A 699 11.27 -34.60 19.54
N ALA A 700 12.12 -33.61 19.83
CA ALA A 700 11.70 -32.26 20.18
C ALA A 700 11.09 -31.49 19.00
N LEU A 701 11.47 -31.82 17.76
CA LEU A 701 10.95 -31.23 16.52
C LEU A 701 9.66 -31.88 16.04
N SER A 702 9.30 -33.07 16.52
CA SER A 702 8.09 -33.80 16.11
C SER A 702 6.78 -33.00 16.11
N PRO A 703 6.55 -32.02 17.01
CA PRO A 703 5.32 -31.21 17.00
C PRO A 703 5.30 -30.10 15.92
N PHE A 704 6.42 -29.84 15.26
CA PHE A 704 6.59 -28.71 14.35
C PHE A 704 6.65 -29.17 12.90
N ARG A 705 6.05 -28.38 11.99
CA ARG A 705 6.10 -28.61 10.54
C ARG A 705 7.30 -27.94 9.88
N ALA A 706 7.89 -26.95 10.54
CA ALA A 706 9.09 -26.29 10.08
C ALA A 706 10.06 -25.95 11.21
N TRP A 707 11.34 -25.77 10.88
CA TRP A 707 12.32 -25.30 11.83
C TRP A 707 13.39 -24.38 11.24
N ILE A 708 13.85 -23.43 12.05
CA ILE A 708 14.81 -22.40 11.66
C ILE A 708 16.22 -22.80 12.15
N SER A 709 17.20 -22.68 11.27
CA SER A 709 18.61 -23.01 11.54
C SER A 709 19.54 -21.84 11.25
N GLY A 710 20.62 -21.70 12.03
CA GLY A 710 21.63 -20.64 11.87
C GLY A 710 22.71 -20.91 10.81
N ARG A 711 22.51 -21.87 9.88
CA ARG A 711 23.51 -22.27 8.88
C ARG A 711 23.74 -21.16 7.84
N LYS A 712 24.99 -21.01 7.40
CA LYS A 712 25.46 -20.01 6.44
C LYS A 712 26.33 -20.67 5.36
N ARG A 713 26.36 -20.11 4.14
CA ARG A 713 27.14 -20.66 3.01
C ARG A 713 28.66 -20.59 3.22
N PHE A 714 29.16 -19.55 3.89
CA PHE A 714 30.60 -19.37 4.13
C PHE A 714 31.19 -20.26 5.25
N GLN A 715 30.38 -21.09 5.91
CA GLN A 715 30.82 -21.93 7.04
C GLN A 715 31.12 -23.36 6.60
N GLY A 716 32.30 -23.57 6.01
CA GLY A 716 32.82 -24.86 5.54
C GLY A 716 32.45 -25.19 4.10
N GLU A 717 33.35 -25.91 3.40
CA GLU A 717 33.31 -26.18 1.95
C GLU A 717 32.02 -26.89 1.48
N THR A 718 31.39 -27.69 2.33
CA THR A 718 30.16 -28.44 1.98
C THR A 718 28.87 -27.61 2.00
N ARG A 719 28.94 -26.31 2.32
CA ARG A 719 27.75 -25.45 2.50
C ARG A 719 27.59 -24.35 1.44
N GLU A 720 28.47 -24.26 0.45
CA GLU A 720 28.44 -23.19 -0.56
C GLU A 720 27.11 -23.10 -1.32
N ARG A 721 26.43 -24.24 -1.51
CA ARG A 721 25.14 -24.33 -2.21
C ARG A 721 23.93 -24.47 -1.28
N LEU A 722 24.06 -24.08 -0.01
CA LEU A 722 22.97 -24.20 0.98
C LEU A 722 21.73 -23.40 0.50
N PRO A 723 20.58 -24.07 0.26
CA PRO A 723 19.34 -23.37 -0.06
C PRO A 723 18.74 -22.72 1.20
N ILE A 724 17.88 -21.72 0.99
CA ILE A 724 17.16 -21.06 2.09
C ILE A 724 16.15 -22.03 2.69
N PHE A 725 15.47 -22.82 1.87
CA PHE A 725 14.54 -23.86 2.31
C PHE A 725 15.05 -25.25 1.90
N GLU A 726 15.00 -26.23 2.78
CA GLU A 726 15.31 -27.63 2.44
C GLU A 726 14.30 -28.55 3.12
N ALA A 727 14.04 -29.71 2.52
CA ALA A 727 13.26 -30.74 3.17
C ALA A 727 14.12 -31.48 4.18
N ASP A 728 13.56 -31.76 5.36
CA ASP A 728 14.24 -32.47 6.42
C ASP A 728 13.25 -33.38 7.14
N ALA A 729 13.33 -34.69 6.90
CA ALA A 729 12.46 -35.71 7.48
C ALA A 729 10.95 -35.35 7.42
N GLY A 730 10.49 -34.85 6.27
CA GLY A 730 9.10 -34.48 6.03
C GLY A 730 8.70 -33.08 6.53
N ARG A 731 9.64 -32.32 7.12
CA ARG A 731 9.45 -30.92 7.55
C ARG A 731 10.21 -29.96 6.63
N ILE A 732 9.90 -28.67 6.73
CA ILE A 732 10.67 -27.61 6.08
C ILE A 732 11.71 -27.05 7.02
N LYS A 733 12.97 -27.09 6.61
CA LYS A 733 14.08 -26.45 7.32
C LYS A 733 14.45 -25.15 6.64
N ILE A 734 14.58 -24.09 7.42
CA ILE A 734 14.77 -22.72 6.95
C ILE A 734 16.15 -22.24 7.40
N ASN A 735 16.97 -21.78 6.46
CA ASN A 735 18.32 -21.25 6.64
C ASN A 735 18.34 -19.76 6.26
N PRO A 736 17.74 -18.88 7.08
CA PRO A 736 17.48 -17.47 6.73
C PRO A 736 18.76 -16.64 6.60
N LEU A 737 19.88 -17.12 7.15
CA LEU A 737 21.21 -16.51 7.03
C LEU A 737 22.09 -17.19 5.97
N ALA A 738 21.54 -18.07 5.13
CA ALA A 738 22.31 -18.79 4.12
C ALA A 738 23.12 -17.85 3.22
N GLY A 739 22.52 -16.73 2.82
CA GLY A 739 23.13 -15.74 1.92
C GLY A 739 24.00 -14.66 2.58
N TRP A 740 24.05 -14.56 3.92
CA TRP A 740 24.81 -13.50 4.59
C TRP A 740 26.31 -13.76 4.51
N SER A 741 27.08 -12.69 4.36
CA SER A 741 28.53 -12.63 4.43
C SER A 741 29.04 -12.45 5.87
N LYS A 742 30.34 -12.67 6.09
CA LYS A 742 30.99 -12.42 7.39
C LYS A 742 30.85 -10.94 7.83
N GLN A 743 30.90 -10.01 6.87
CA GLN A 743 30.79 -8.58 7.16
C GLN A 743 29.39 -8.22 7.61
N GLU A 744 28.34 -8.70 6.93
CA GLU A 744 26.95 -8.43 7.31
C GLU A 744 26.62 -8.98 8.71
N ILE A 745 27.19 -10.12 9.06
CA ILE A 745 27.10 -10.72 10.41
C ILE A 745 27.75 -9.81 11.46
N ALA A 746 28.94 -9.28 11.18
CA ALA A 746 29.64 -8.36 12.08
C ALA A 746 28.91 -7.01 12.21
N ASP A 747 28.45 -6.44 11.09
CA ASP A 747 27.74 -5.17 11.03
C ASP A 747 26.42 -5.25 11.79
N TYR A 748 25.68 -6.34 11.64
CA TYR A 748 24.44 -6.58 12.40
C TYR A 748 24.73 -6.68 13.90
N ALA A 749 25.71 -7.49 14.29
CA ALA A 749 26.06 -7.65 15.71
C ALA A 749 26.48 -6.32 16.36
N ALA A 750 27.22 -5.48 15.64
CA ALA A 750 27.62 -4.16 16.10
C ALA A 750 26.42 -3.20 16.21
N ARG A 751 25.54 -3.17 15.19
CA ARG A 751 24.36 -2.31 15.16
C ARG A 751 23.39 -2.63 16.29
N GLU A 752 23.14 -3.91 16.54
CA GLU A 752 22.24 -4.37 17.61
C GLU A 752 22.95 -4.52 18.97
N ASN A 753 24.23 -4.12 19.05
CA ASN A 753 25.07 -4.18 20.24
C ASN A 753 25.09 -5.58 20.92
N LEU A 754 25.06 -6.66 20.14
CA LEU A 754 24.92 -8.01 20.66
C LEU A 754 26.19 -8.44 21.42
N PRO A 755 26.05 -9.10 22.59
CA PRO A 755 27.22 -9.51 23.36
C PRO A 755 27.97 -10.60 22.59
N ALA A 756 29.31 -10.55 22.57
CA ALA A 756 30.11 -11.63 21.98
C ALA A 756 30.16 -12.85 22.92
N HIS A 757 30.21 -14.06 22.36
CA HIS A 757 30.36 -15.27 23.16
C HIS A 757 31.73 -15.29 23.88
N PRO A 758 31.82 -15.56 25.19
CA PRO A 758 33.06 -15.43 25.97
C PRO A 758 34.24 -16.25 25.46
N LEU A 759 33.98 -17.45 24.92
CA LEU A 759 35.02 -18.30 24.35
C LEU A 759 35.67 -17.75 23.07
N LEU A 760 35.05 -16.78 22.38
CA LEU A 760 35.64 -16.16 21.20
C LEU A 760 36.96 -15.46 21.57
N ALA A 761 36.98 -14.73 22.68
CA ALA A 761 38.17 -14.08 23.22
C ALA A 761 39.25 -15.08 23.69
N LYS A 762 38.88 -16.33 23.95
CA LYS A 762 39.81 -17.42 24.31
C LYS A 762 40.37 -18.17 23.09
N GLY A 763 40.02 -17.74 21.86
CA GLY A 763 40.49 -18.33 20.61
C GLY A 763 39.59 -19.42 20.02
N TYR A 764 38.34 -19.56 20.49
CA TYR A 764 37.37 -20.50 19.92
C TYR A 764 36.44 -19.78 18.93
N ARG A 765 36.64 -19.96 17.62
CA ARG A 765 35.79 -19.30 16.60
C ARG A 765 34.48 -20.04 16.31
N SER A 766 34.46 -21.37 16.47
CA SER A 766 33.25 -22.20 16.41
C SER A 766 33.14 -23.08 17.65
N VAL A 767 32.00 -23.00 18.35
CA VAL A 767 31.80 -23.70 19.64
C VAL A 767 30.72 -24.78 19.51
N GLY A 768 31.02 -25.96 20.05
CA GLY A 768 30.09 -27.09 20.18
C GLY A 768 30.22 -27.75 21.55
N CYS A 769 30.30 -29.09 21.60
CA CYS A 769 30.61 -29.78 22.85
C CYS A 769 32.09 -29.62 23.18
N ALA A 770 32.42 -29.37 24.44
CA ALA A 770 33.78 -29.15 24.92
C ALA A 770 34.76 -30.27 24.53
N PRO A 771 34.42 -31.56 24.59
CA PRO A 771 35.35 -32.63 24.22
C PRO A 771 35.73 -32.67 22.73
N CYS A 772 34.94 -32.03 21.87
CA CYS A 772 35.14 -32.05 20.41
C CYS A 772 35.44 -30.66 19.84
N THR A 773 35.83 -29.71 20.69
CA THR A 773 36.10 -28.31 20.31
C THR A 773 37.45 -27.88 20.87
N GLN A 774 38.37 -27.50 20.00
CA GLN A 774 39.68 -26.93 20.30
C GLN A 774 39.75 -25.47 19.83
N LYS A 775 40.80 -24.75 20.23
CA LYS A 775 41.06 -23.39 19.74
C LYS A 775 41.34 -23.43 18.23
N THR A 776 40.86 -22.42 17.51
CA THR A 776 41.07 -22.32 16.07
C THR A 776 42.49 -21.83 15.79
N PRO A 777 43.32 -22.56 15.03
CA PRO A 777 44.65 -22.08 14.64
C PRO A 777 44.59 -20.75 13.87
N GLU A 778 45.65 -19.96 13.96
CA GLU A 778 45.74 -18.69 13.23
C GLU A 778 45.73 -18.95 11.71
N GLY A 779 44.98 -18.14 10.95
CA GLY A 779 44.80 -18.34 9.51
C GLY A 779 43.91 -19.52 9.06
N ALA A 780 43.48 -20.40 9.97
CA ALA A 780 42.61 -21.53 9.64
C ALA A 780 41.12 -21.15 9.55
N ASP A 781 40.32 -22.00 8.88
CA ASP A 781 38.86 -21.89 8.81
C ASP A 781 38.22 -21.84 10.20
N ASP A 782 37.10 -21.12 10.34
CA ASP A 782 36.46 -20.88 11.64
C ASP A 782 35.99 -22.16 12.33
N ARG A 783 35.74 -23.24 11.57
CA ARG A 783 35.39 -24.56 12.09
C ARG A 783 36.58 -25.50 12.28
N ALA A 784 37.82 -25.11 11.96
CA ALA A 784 38.99 -25.99 12.06
C ALA A 784 39.25 -26.55 13.47
N GLY A 785 38.77 -25.86 14.52
CA GLY A 785 38.83 -26.36 15.90
C GLY A 785 37.82 -27.47 16.22
N ARG A 786 36.87 -27.78 15.33
CA ARG A 786 35.82 -28.79 15.53
C ARG A 786 36.32 -30.15 15.04
N TRP A 787 36.35 -31.14 15.93
CA TRP A 787 36.84 -32.50 15.63
C TRP A 787 38.24 -32.51 14.98
N ALA A 788 39.12 -31.59 15.38
CA ALA A 788 40.48 -31.49 14.87
C ALA A 788 41.20 -32.84 14.97
N GLY A 789 41.76 -33.33 13.85
CA GLY A 789 42.42 -34.63 13.74
C GLY A 789 41.48 -35.82 13.49
N GLN A 790 40.20 -35.61 13.17
CA GLN A 790 39.26 -36.65 12.76
C GLN A 790 38.68 -36.34 11.37
N ASP A 791 38.22 -37.35 10.64
CA ASP A 791 37.56 -37.20 9.32
C ASP A 791 36.12 -36.61 9.40
N LYS A 792 35.71 -36.16 10.59
CA LYS A 792 34.35 -35.71 10.89
C LYS A 792 34.21 -34.19 10.74
N THR A 793 33.31 -33.77 9.86
CA THR A 793 33.07 -32.34 9.56
C THR A 793 31.75 -31.79 10.11
N GLU A 794 30.77 -32.65 10.45
CA GLU A 794 29.43 -32.25 10.91
C GLU A 794 28.86 -33.12 12.04
N CYS A 795 27.94 -32.58 12.84
CA CYS A 795 27.38 -33.27 14.01
C CYS A 795 26.16 -34.17 13.75
N GLY A 796 25.72 -34.33 12.50
CA GLY A 796 24.60 -35.19 12.12
C GLY A 796 23.22 -34.52 12.11
N ILE A 797 23.02 -33.39 12.80
CA ILE A 797 21.74 -32.63 12.84
C ILE A 797 21.32 -32.09 11.46
N HIS A 798 22.26 -32.02 10.51
CA HIS A 798 22.04 -31.38 9.21
C HIS A 798 22.23 -32.34 8.03
N LEU A 799 22.35 -33.64 8.30
CA LEU A 799 22.47 -34.64 7.26
C LEU A 799 21.05 -35.08 6.85
N SER A 800 20.67 -34.81 5.60
CA SER A 800 19.43 -35.29 5.01
C SER A 800 19.39 -36.82 5.04
N HIS A 801 18.29 -37.42 5.50
CA HIS A 801 18.11 -38.88 5.63
C HIS A 801 18.08 -39.67 4.29
N PHE A 802 18.66 -39.14 3.22
CA PHE A 802 18.88 -39.88 1.97
C PHE A 802 20.23 -40.61 1.98
N ARG A 803 20.27 -41.72 2.72
CA ARG A 803 21.05 -42.92 2.37
C ARG A 803 20.30 -44.15 2.86
N GLY A 804 19.42 -44.69 2.02
CA GLY A 804 19.24 -46.12 2.00
C GLY A 804 20.53 -46.75 1.49
N ALA A 805 21.26 -47.43 2.37
CA ALA A 805 22.26 -48.42 2.01
C ALA A 805 22.26 -49.44 3.15
N GLY A 806 22.04 -50.70 2.80
CA GLY A 806 21.84 -51.79 3.74
C GLY A 806 23.02 -52.04 4.67
N ILE A 807 22.68 -52.75 5.74
CA ILE A 807 23.30 -54.05 5.96
C ILE A 807 22.50 -55.05 5.13
#